data_AF-A0A932W410-F1
#
_entry.id   AF-A0A932W410-F1
#
_cell.length_a   1.000
_cell.length_b   1.000
_cell.length_c   1.000
_cell.angle_alpha   90.00
_cell.angle_beta   90.00
_cell.angle_gamma   90.00
#
_symmetry.space_group_name_H-M   'P 1'
#
loop_
_entity.id
_entity.type
_entity.pdbx_description
1 polymer ?
#
loop_
_entity_poly.entity_id
_entity_poly.type
_entity_poly.pdbx_seq_one_letter_code
_entity_poly.pdbx_strand_id
1 'polypeptide(L)'
;MVTMRRSSLLMLLFLFVSALSVRAQDLKDRLLSDDPGVRMKALAAVRGLDDGAKAQLVPYFAGKVRDSGRMTRSYASQALGQVGAPALPELLKLLRDPDTDLRYLASQALGMVGEPALPALVAVLREPDNDVRCNAARALGQMSATAQPAIPALAPLSKDPDAKLRSCVAEVLGRIGGPGALKVLVPLLSDSDRDVRWATLNALNPFGSSAREAVPMVMALAKDDDSVTRGVAYRTLGKIGAGNSKVVEMLRWAVRNDKSWIAIYALGELGPDAASAVPDLVVALKSTTGHYPRGTIALSLGNIGPAAKDAVPALMQLWVDAEPYSRTQAIEAVSKIGPVAIPALIAGLKDKNADIRSGAAWQLGEFHGKAASAVPELISLLRDEEATVRMNTAQALAKIGTPEAMAAASRVSGGQINPWTVHGKRLWTKAEIAAPIPPSEGQRDARKLDSEVRIPAPGVAVLLATIHRGDGNPDHLAVWGPVGDRYEPLALEGWDESEENRSDGVLAPPGAFGHGNERFIHLELRIPGTAFLHEDTFFWIAPDLTLHKVGFQAAPEGYLNQLKKGEGIWKGEMNKFTNDKMEFEFFIWNEGDGNCCPTAGHVKGEYKLVGERKFDPARKTWSADFRIVPATYTRMAIEKQ
;
A
#
# COMPACT_ATOMS: atom_id res chain seq x y z
N MET A 1 49.16 44.00 64.84
CA MET A 1 48.19 42.87 64.87
C MET A 1 46.74 43.25 64.56
N VAL A 2 46.26 44.47 64.85
CA VAL A 2 44.87 44.88 64.59
C VAL A 2 44.59 45.22 63.10
N THR A 3 45.60 45.65 62.34
CA THR A 3 45.49 45.95 60.90
C THR A 3 45.42 44.70 60.00
N MET A 4 46.12 43.61 60.34
CA MET A 4 46.08 42.36 59.57
C MET A 4 44.74 41.63 59.63
N ARG A 5 44.03 41.67 60.77
CA ARG A 5 42.71 41.01 60.91
C ARG A 5 41.60 41.67 60.09
N ARG A 6 41.65 42.99 59.87
CA ARG A 6 40.70 43.67 58.96
C ARG A 6 40.96 43.28 57.50
N SER A 7 42.21 43.20 57.07
CA SER A 7 42.57 42.79 55.70
C SER A 7 42.15 41.35 55.40
N SER A 8 42.31 40.42 56.34
CA SER A 8 41.89 39.02 56.15
C SER A 8 40.36 38.85 56.12
N LEU A 9 39.61 39.64 56.91
CA LEU A 9 38.14 39.61 56.88
C LEU A 9 37.60 40.22 55.57
N LEU A 10 38.19 41.33 55.12
CA LEU A 10 37.88 41.94 53.81
C LEU A 10 38.23 40.98 52.66
N MET A 11 39.35 40.27 52.75
CA MET A 11 39.77 39.31 51.71
C MET A 11 38.85 38.07 51.67
N LEU A 12 38.41 37.55 52.81
CA LEU A 12 37.42 36.46 52.88
C LEU A 12 36.04 36.91 52.38
N LEU A 13 35.61 38.13 52.73
CA LEU A 13 34.38 38.72 52.20
C LEU A 13 34.48 38.91 50.68
N PHE A 14 35.64 39.35 50.18
CA PHE A 14 35.90 39.54 48.75
C PHE A 14 35.92 38.22 47.98
N LEU A 15 36.52 37.16 48.55
CA LEU A 15 36.53 35.81 47.97
C LEU A 15 35.14 35.15 47.99
N PHE A 16 34.33 35.41 49.01
CA PHE A 16 32.97 34.90 49.09
C PHE A 16 32.05 35.62 48.09
N VAL A 17 32.15 36.95 48.00
CA VAL A 17 31.44 37.77 47.01
C VAL A 17 31.87 37.42 45.59
N SER A 18 33.17 37.17 45.35
CA SER A 18 33.67 36.77 44.03
C SER A 18 33.17 35.38 43.63
N ALA A 19 33.18 34.39 44.53
CA ALA A 19 32.65 33.05 44.25
C ALA A 19 31.12 33.05 43.97
N LEU A 20 30.35 33.88 44.69
CA LEU A 20 28.93 34.12 44.40
C LEU A 20 28.72 34.80 43.05
N SER A 21 29.55 35.78 42.71
CA SER A 21 29.47 36.49 41.42
C SER A 21 29.80 35.58 40.22
N VAL A 22 30.76 34.67 40.36
CA VAL A 22 31.13 33.70 39.31
C VAL A 22 30.00 32.68 39.08
N ARG A 23 29.35 32.19 40.16
CA ARG A 23 28.18 31.30 40.04
C ARG A 23 26.97 32.00 39.40
N ALA A 24 26.76 33.28 39.70
CA ALA A 24 25.68 34.06 39.09
C ALA A 24 25.92 34.28 37.59
N GLN A 25 27.18 34.48 37.19
CA GLN A 25 27.54 34.64 35.78
C GLN A 25 27.42 33.33 34.99
N ASP A 26 27.90 32.20 35.55
CA ASP A 26 27.71 30.87 34.94
C ASP A 26 26.23 30.57 34.70
N LEU A 27 25.37 30.88 35.69
CA LEU A 27 23.93 30.68 35.55
C LEU A 27 23.33 31.54 34.42
N LYS A 28 23.76 32.80 34.28
CA LYS A 28 23.29 33.70 33.22
C LYS A 28 23.65 33.18 31.83
N ASP A 29 24.88 32.75 31.63
CA ASP A 29 25.36 32.26 30.34
C ASP A 29 24.66 30.95 29.96
N ARG A 30 24.43 30.06 30.93
CA ARG A 30 23.68 28.81 30.72
C ARG A 30 22.21 29.03 30.42
N LEU A 31 21.58 30.07 30.97
CA LEU A 31 20.20 30.45 30.66
C LEU A 31 20.04 30.99 29.24
N LEU A 32 21.10 31.51 28.63
CA LEU A 32 21.13 31.99 27.25
C LEU A 32 21.76 30.99 26.28
N SER A 33 22.11 29.78 26.73
CA SER A 33 22.72 28.74 25.90
C SER A 33 21.76 28.29 24.80
N ASP A 34 22.31 28.07 23.59
CA ASP A 34 21.57 27.47 22.48
C ASP A 34 21.24 26.00 22.74
N ASP A 35 22.01 25.30 23.57
CA ASP A 35 21.73 23.92 23.97
C ASP A 35 20.47 23.88 24.86
N PRO A 36 19.36 23.25 24.40
CA PRO A 36 18.12 23.18 25.17
C PRO A 36 18.27 22.43 26.49
N GLY A 37 19.12 21.40 26.54
CA GLY A 37 19.38 20.61 27.74
C GLY A 37 20.12 21.42 28.81
N VAL A 38 21.10 22.23 28.41
CA VAL A 38 21.81 23.15 29.32
C VAL A 38 20.85 24.21 29.86
N ARG A 39 20.06 24.81 28.97
CA ARG A 39 19.10 25.87 29.32
C ARG A 39 18.01 25.37 30.26
N MET A 40 17.43 24.20 30.00
CA MET A 40 16.40 23.62 30.87
C MET A 40 16.91 23.31 32.27
N LYS A 41 18.15 22.81 32.41
CA LYS A 41 18.80 22.61 33.71
C LYS A 41 19.03 23.94 34.44
N ALA A 42 19.42 24.99 33.71
CA ALA A 42 19.61 26.32 34.26
C ALA A 42 18.28 26.95 34.73
N LEU A 43 17.20 26.82 33.95
CA LEU A 43 15.85 27.26 34.34
C LEU A 43 15.34 26.51 35.58
N ALA A 44 15.63 25.21 35.68
CA ALA A 44 15.31 24.44 36.89
C ALA A 44 16.08 24.95 38.11
N ALA A 45 17.37 25.31 37.95
CA ALA A 45 18.16 25.90 39.03
C ALA A 45 17.58 27.25 39.51
N VAL A 46 17.06 28.08 38.60
CA VAL A 46 16.40 29.35 38.96
C VAL A 46 15.21 29.12 39.90
N ARG A 47 14.44 28.03 39.76
CA ARG A 47 13.29 27.73 40.63
C ARG A 47 13.69 27.61 42.11
N GLY A 48 14.84 27.00 42.37
CA GLY A 48 15.36 26.75 43.71
C GLY A 48 16.02 27.95 44.39
N LEU A 49 16.15 29.08 43.68
CA LEU A 49 16.68 30.32 44.26
C LEU A 49 15.64 31.03 45.13
N ASP A 50 16.10 31.72 46.17
CA ASP A 50 15.27 32.67 46.92
C ASP A 50 14.97 33.93 46.09
N ASP A 51 13.98 34.71 46.53
CA ASP A 51 13.50 35.90 45.81
C ASP A 51 14.58 36.99 45.70
N GLY A 52 15.49 37.08 46.66
CA GLY A 52 16.61 38.04 46.64
C GLY A 52 17.63 37.69 45.54
N ALA A 53 18.01 36.41 45.44
CA ALA A 53 18.87 35.91 44.37
C ALA A 53 18.20 36.03 42.99
N LYS A 54 16.90 35.72 42.91
CA LYS A 54 16.07 35.91 41.69
C LYS A 54 16.01 37.37 41.25
N ALA A 55 15.83 38.32 42.17
CA ALA A 55 15.78 39.74 41.86
C ALA A 55 17.09 40.26 41.23
N GLN A 56 18.25 39.72 41.62
CA GLN A 56 19.54 40.09 41.03
C GLN A 56 19.70 39.65 39.56
N LEU A 57 18.90 38.69 39.10
CA LEU A 57 18.89 38.25 37.70
C LEU A 57 18.07 39.17 36.78
N VAL A 58 17.10 39.90 37.35
CA VAL A 58 16.13 40.71 36.59
C VAL A 58 16.80 41.76 35.70
N PRO A 59 17.73 42.63 36.16
CA PRO A 59 18.31 43.66 35.31
C PRO A 59 19.08 43.09 34.12
N TYR A 60 19.77 41.96 34.32
CA TYR A 60 20.53 41.31 33.26
C TYR A 60 19.61 40.80 32.15
N PHE A 61 18.57 40.03 32.51
CA PHE A 61 17.65 39.50 31.50
C PHE A 61 16.75 40.57 30.90
N ALA A 62 16.34 41.60 31.65
CA ALA A 62 15.61 42.74 31.12
C ALA A 62 16.42 43.50 30.04
N GLY A 63 17.74 43.61 30.21
CA GLY A 63 18.64 44.12 29.18
C GLY A 63 18.71 43.20 27.95
N LYS A 64 18.83 41.88 28.18
CA LYS A 64 18.96 40.88 27.11
C LYS A 64 17.68 40.66 26.29
N VAL A 65 16.51 40.89 26.87
CA VAL A 65 15.24 40.90 26.13
C VAL A 65 15.22 41.97 25.04
N ARG A 66 15.99 43.06 25.17
CA ARG A 66 16.06 44.14 24.16
C ARG A 66 17.15 43.94 23.10
N ASP A 67 18.04 42.98 23.28
CA ASP A 67 19.17 42.71 22.38
C ASP A 67 18.69 42.24 20.99
N SER A 68 19.46 42.49 19.93
CA SER A 68 19.05 42.29 18.52
C SER A 68 18.83 40.82 18.09
N GLY A 69 19.31 39.84 18.86
CA GLY A 69 19.16 38.41 18.55
C GLY A 69 17.79 37.85 18.94
N ARG A 70 16.96 37.44 17.96
CA ARG A 70 15.61 36.84 18.19
C ARG A 70 15.63 35.72 19.24
N MET A 71 16.62 34.83 19.17
CA MET A 71 16.77 33.70 20.10
C MET A 71 17.12 34.20 21.52
N THR A 72 18.07 35.13 21.63
CA THR A 72 18.47 35.74 22.91
C THR A 72 17.29 36.43 23.60
N ARG A 73 16.44 37.17 22.85
CA ARG A 73 15.24 37.79 23.40
C ARG A 73 14.28 36.76 23.99
N SER A 74 14.05 35.67 23.25
CA SER A 74 13.17 34.57 23.67
C SER A 74 13.68 33.88 24.94
N TYR A 75 14.97 33.53 24.97
CA TYR A 75 15.59 32.89 26.14
C TYR A 75 15.60 33.81 27.36
N ALA A 76 15.93 35.08 27.20
CA ALA A 76 15.90 36.05 28.28
C ALA A 76 14.48 36.27 28.82
N SER A 77 13.47 36.29 27.95
CA SER A 77 12.07 36.36 28.35
C SER A 77 11.64 35.12 29.16
N GLN A 78 12.02 33.93 28.69
CA GLN A 78 11.77 32.67 29.40
C GLN A 78 12.43 32.67 30.79
N ALA A 79 13.66 33.17 30.89
CA ALA A 79 14.36 33.32 32.16
C ALA A 79 13.62 34.29 33.10
N LEU A 80 13.14 35.44 32.62
CA LEU A 80 12.34 36.38 33.42
C LEU A 80 11.02 35.76 33.90
N GLY A 81 10.33 35.00 33.04
CA GLY A 81 9.14 34.26 33.44
C GLY A 81 9.44 33.25 34.57
N GLN A 82 10.61 32.58 34.49
CA GLN A 82 11.04 31.62 35.49
C GLN A 82 11.54 32.25 36.80
N VAL A 83 12.05 33.49 36.73
CA VAL A 83 12.37 34.32 37.91
C VAL A 83 11.10 34.60 38.72
N GLY A 84 9.94 34.76 38.09
CA GLY A 84 8.65 34.84 38.77
C GLY A 84 8.33 36.25 39.27
N ALA A 85 7.72 36.34 40.47
CA ALA A 85 7.21 37.59 41.05
C ALA A 85 8.23 38.76 41.05
N PRO A 86 9.53 38.55 41.33
CA PRO A 86 10.53 39.63 41.28
C PRO A 86 10.68 40.30 39.90
N ALA A 87 10.34 39.61 38.81
CA ALA A 87 10.43 40.16 37.45
C ALA A 87 9.20 41.00 37.05
N LEU A 88 8.11 40.97 37.83
CA LEU A 88 6.86 41.62 37.45
C LEU A 88 7.00 43.11 37.08
N PRO A 89 7.72 43.97 37.82
CA PRO A 89 7.81 45.39 37.47
C PRO A 89 8.41 45.62 36.08
N GLU A 90 9.45 44.87 35.71
CA GLU A 90 10.09 45.00 34.40
C GLU A 90 9.25 44.38 33.28
N LEU A 91 8.62 43.22 33.53
CA LEU A 91 7.73 42.58 32.57
C LEU A 91 6.49 43.44 32.28
N LEU A 92 5.92 44.09 33.29
CA LEU A 92 4.80 45.02 33.10
C LEU A 92 5.22 46.24 32.29
N LYS A 93 6.43 46.80 32.49
CA LYS A 93 6.94 47.87 31.63
C LYS A 93 7.04 47.42 30.18
N LEU A 94 7.54 46.19 29.94
CA LEU A 94 7.68 45.63 28.60
C LEU A 94 6.33 45.40 27.88
N LEU A 95 5.21 45.25 28.60
CA LEU A 95 3.88 45.24 27.97
C LEU A 95 3.49 46.55 27.28
N ARG A 96 4.18 47.65 27.61
CA ARG A 96 3.97 48.99 27.06
C ARG A 96 5.07 49.40 26.08
N ASP A 97 5.96 48.47 25.72
CA ASP A 97 7.08 48.76 24.83
C ASP A 97 6.57 48.97 23.40
N PRO A 98 7.06 49.96 22.63
CA PRO A 98 6.65 50.18 21.24
C PRO A 98 6.95 48.97 20.33
N ASP A 99 7.95 48.14 20.67
CA ASP A 99 8.25 46.92 19.93
C ASP A 99 7.24 45.80 20.23
N THR A 100 6.47 45.42 19.22
CA THR A 100 5.43 44.37 19.30
C THR A 100 6.00 43.01 19.72
N ASP A 101 7.23 42.68 19.30
CA ASP A 101 7.87 41.42 19.69
C ASP A 101 8.17 41.42 21.20
N LEU A 102 8.57 42.57 21.76
CA LEU A 102 8.82 42.69 23.21
C LEU A 102 7.54 42.59 24.03
N ARG A 103 6.44 43.20 23.56
CA ARG A 103 5.12 43.06 24.22
C ARG A 103 4.64 41.62 24.22
N TYR A 104 4.85 40.90 23.11
CA TYR A 104 4.50 39.48 22.99
C TYR A 104 5.33 38.62 23.96
N LEU A 105 6.65 38.81 23.97
CA LEU A 105 7.55 38.11 24.88
C LEU A 105 7.20 38.38 26.35
N ALA A 106 6.90 39.64 26.71
CA ALA A 106 6.46 39.99 28.05
C ALA A 106 5.15 39.29 28.44
N SER A 107 4.19 39.20 27.51
CA SER A 107 2.93 38.48 27.75
C SER A 107 3.17 36.98 28.01
N GLN A 108 4.10 36.35 27.29
CA GLN A 108 4.49 34.96 27.52
C GLN A 108 5.17 34.78 28.89
N ALA A 109 6.13 35.64 29.22
CA ALA A 109 6.83 35.61 30.50
C ALA A 109 5.88 35.81 31.68
N LEU A 110 4.95 36.76 31.60
CA LEU A 110 3.92 36.99 32.62
C LEU A 110 2.98 35.80 32.77
N GLY A 111 2.64 35.13 31.66
CA GLY A 111 1.93 33.86 31.69
C GLY A 111 2.68 32.77 32.47
N MET A 112 4.00 32.68 32.28
CA MET A 112 4.87 31.76 33.02
C MET A 112 5.03 32.14 34.50
N VAL A 113 5.00 33.43 34.85
CA VAL A 113 5.00 33.87 36.26
C VAL A 113 3.78 33.29 36.99
N GLY A 114 2.63 33.22 36.32
CA GLY A 114 1.44 32.56 36.84
C GLY A 114 0.67 33.43 37.84
N GLU A 115 0.04 32.79 38.83
CA GLU A 115 -0.87 33.43 39.81
C GLU A 115 -0.36 34.76 40.42
N PRO A 116 0.93 34.91 40.79
CA PRO A 116 1.46 36.18 41.30
C PRO A 116 1.28 37.37 40.36
N ALA A 117 1.16 37.15 39.05
CA ALA A 117 0.93 38.20 38.07
C ALA A 117 -0.52 38.68 38.01
N LEU A 118 -1.49 37.91 38.53
CA LEU A 118 -2.93 38.20 38.37
C LEU A 118 -3.34 39.60 38.84
N PRO A 119 -3.00 40.05 40.07
CA PRO A 119 -3.48 41.34 40.55
C PRO A 119 -2.94 42.50 39.70
N ALA A 120 -1.68 42.39 39.27
CA ALA A 120 -1.03 43.40 38.45
C ALA A 120 -1.63 43.42 37.03
N LEU A 121 -1.83 42.27 36.41
CA LEU A 121 -2.46 42.17 35.08
C LEU A 121 -3.90 42.68 35.10
N VAL A 122 -4.69 42.35 36.12
CA VAL A 122 -6.06 42.87 36.31
C VAL A 122 -6.07 44.39 36.46
N ALA A 123 -5.05 44.99 37.07
CA ALA A 123 -4.93 46.44 37.12
C ALA A 123 -4.64 47.04 35.74
N VAL A 124 -3.76 46.43 34.94
CA VAL A 124 -3.43 46.90 33.57
C VAL A 124 -4.64 46.84 32.62
N LEU A 125 -5.59 45.92 32.83
CA LEU A 125 -6.85 45.88 32.07
C LEU A 125 -7.69 47.16 32.17
N ARG A 126 -7.39 48.05 33.12
CA ARG A 126 -8.11 49.33 33.34
C ARG A 126 -7.39 50.53 32.72
N GLU A 127 -6.27 50.32 32.04
CA GLU A 127 -5.53 51.41 31.39
C GLU A 127 -6.26 51.96 30.17
N PRO A 128 -6.03 53.23 29.79
CA PRO A 128 -6.75 53.87 28.68
C PRO A 128 -6.37 53.29 27.30
N ASP A 129 -5.15 52.75 27.17
CA ASP A 129 -4.63 52.25 25.90
C ASP A 129 -5.13 50.82 25.61
N ASN A 130 -5.80 50.64 24.46
CA ASN A 130 -6.39 49.37 24.05
C ASN A 130 -5.35 48.29 23.75
N ASP A 131 -4.22 48.67 23.17
CA ASP A 131 -3.15 47.73 22.87
C ASP A 131 -2.57 47.21 24.18
N VAL A 132 -2.33 48.10 25.15
CA VAL A 132 -1.84 47.71 26.48
C VAL A 132 -2.84 46.80 27.21
N ARG A 133 -4.14 47.14 27.17
CA ARG A 133 -5.21 46.29 27.72
C ARG A 133 -5.23 44.90 27.05
N CYS A 134 -5.12 44.84 25.73
CA CYS A 134 -5.08 43.58 25.00
C CYS A 134 -3.82 42.76 25.32
N ASN A 135 -2.65 43.38 25.50
CA ASN A 135 -1.43 42.65 25.88
C ASN A 135 -1.56 42.06 27.30
N ALA A 136 -2.14 42.80 28.25
CA ALA A 136 -2.44 42.26 29.57
C ALA A 136 -3.46 41.11 29.51
N ALA A 137 -4.51 41.23 28.68
CA ALA A 137 -5.45 40.15 28.44
C ALA A 137 -4.76 38.91 27.82
N ARG A 138 -3.88 39.09 26.83
CA ARG A 138 -3.09 38.00 26.24
C ARG A 138 -2.22 37.30 27.27
N ALA A 139 -1.57 38.06 28.16
CA ALA A 139 -0.80 37.49 29.27
C ALA A 139 -1.68 36.62 30.19
N LEU A 140 -2.88 37.09 30.55
CA LEU A 140 -3.87 36.29 31.29
C LEU A 140 -4.27 35.03 30.51
N GLY A 141 -4.46 35.13 29.20
CA GLY A 141 -4.74 33.98 28.34
C GLY A 141 -3.63 32.93 28.34
N GLN A 142 -2.36 33.32 28.45
CA GLN A 142 -1.23 32.38 28.57
C GLN A 142 -1.27 31.59 29.89
N MET A 143 -1.92 32.12 30.92
CA MET A 143 -2.12 31.44 32.21
C MET A 143 -3.24 30.39 32.17
N SER A 144 -4.02 30.34 31.09
CA SER A 144 -5.13 29.38 30.90
C SER A 144 -6.10 29.37 32.10
N ALA A 145 -6.46 28.20 32.64
CA ALA A 145 -7.41 28.07 33.74
C ALA A 145 -7.02 28.83 35.02
N THR A 146 -5.72 29.08 35.26
CA THR A 146 -5.25 29.87 36.41
C THR A 146 -5.76 31.32 36.37
N ALA A 147 -6.08 31.85 35.18
CA ALA A 147 -6.63 33.20 35.03
C ALA A 147 -8.17 33.29 35.10
N GLN A 148 -8.88 32.21 35.46
CA GLN A 148 -10.33 32.28 35.70
C GLN A 148 -10.77 33.41 36.66
N PRO A 149 -10.04 33.72 37.75
CA PRO A 149 -10.37 34.85 38.62
C PRO A 149 -10.37 36.23 37.92
N ALA A 150 -9.71 36.36 36.77
CA ALA A 150 -9.67 37.60 36.00
C ALA A 150 -10.88 37.78 35.04
N ILE A 151 -11.72 36.75 34.86
CA ILE A 151 -12.89 36.81 33.97
C ILE A 151 -13.81 38.01 34.28
N PRO A 152 -14.15 38.32 35.56
CA PRO A 152 -14.98 39.49 35.87
C PRO A 152 -14.35 40.82 35.44
N ALA A 153 -13.02 40.91 35.38
CA ALA A 153 -12.32 42.11 34.90
C ALA A 153 -12.23 42.17 33.36
N LEU A 154 -12.22 41.01 32.69
CA LEU A 154 -12.26 40.91 31.22
C LEU A 154 -13.67 41.15 30.66
N ALA A 155 -14.72 40.78 31.40
CA ALA A 155 -16.10 40.85 30.92
C ALA A 155 -16.54 42.24 30.44
N PRO A 156 -16.23 43.37 31.11
CA PRO A 156 -16.55 44.70 30.59
C PRO A 156 -15.86 45.04 29.27
N LEU A 157 -14.65 44.51 29.02
CA LEU A 157 -13.90 44.74 27.80
C LEU A 157 -14.53 44.07 26.56
N SER A 158 -15.36 43.05 26.77
CA SER A 158 -16.19 42.45 25.71
C SER A 158 -17.24 43.42 25.14
N LYS A 159 -17.44 44.58 25.77
CA LYS A 159 -18.38 45.63 25.34
C LYS A 159 -17.66 46.94 24.97
N ASP A 160 -16.34 46.91 24.85
CA ASP A 160 -15.56 48.09 24.51
C ASP A 160 -15.89 48.59 23.09
N PRO A 161 -15.90 49.90 22.81
CA PRO A 161 -16.15 50.41 21.46
C PRO A 161 -15.18 49.86 20.40
N ASP A 162 -13.94 49.54 20.78
CA ASP A 162 -12.94 49.01 19.85
C ASP A 162 -13.11 47.51 19.59
N ALA A 163 -13.44 47.16 18.35
CA ALA A 163 -13.61 45.79 17.91
C ALA A 163 -12.33 44.94 18.05
N LYS A 164 -11.13 45.54 17.93
CA LYS A 164 -9.86 44.82 18.13
C LYS A 164 -9.70 44.36 19.57
N LEU A 165 -10.12 45.18 20.53
CA LEU A 165 -10.09 44.79 21.93
C LEU A 165 -11.14 43.72 22.23
N ARG A 166 -12.36 43.85 21.69
CA ARG A 166 -13.41 42.83 21.84
C ARG A 166 -12.98 41.47 21.28
N SER A 167 -12.36 41.43 20.10
CA SER A 167 -11.86 40.18 19.51
C SER A 167 -10.69 39.59 20.29
N CYS A 168 -9.78 40.44 20.81
CA CYS A 168 -8.72 40.03 21.73
C CYS A 168 -9.28 39.38 23.01
N VAL A 169 -10.32 39.98 23.60
CA VAL A 169 -11.01 39.43 24.77
C VAL A 169 -11.65 38.08 24.45
N ALA A 170 -12.27 37.91 23.28
CA ALA A 170 -12.84 36.64 22.86
C ALA A 170 -11.74 35.54 22.75
N GLU A 171 -10.62 35.83 22.08
CA GLU A 171 -9.48 34.90 21.99
C GLU A 171 -8.97 34.48 23.37
N VAL A 172 -8.81 35.46 24.27
CA VAL A 172 -8.30 35.25 25.63
C VAL A 172 -9.25 34.41 26.47
N LEU A 173 -10.54 34.72 26.45
CA LEU A 173 -11.55 33.95 27.18
C LEU A 173 -11.63 32.50 26.68
N GLY A 174 -11.43 32.27 25.38
CA GLY A 174 -11.32 30.93 24.81
C GLY A 174 -10.15 30.12 25.39
N ARG A 175 -9.00 30.76 25.63
CA ARG A 175 -7.83 30.13 26.26
C ARG A 175 -7.99 29.92 27.77
N ILE A 176 -8.60 30.87 28.47
CA ILE A 176 -8.86 30.76 29.91
C ILE A 176 -9.83 29.60 30.19
N GLY A 177 -10.86 29.48 29.34
CA GLY A 177 -11.86 28.43 29.46
C GLY A 177 -12.76 28.56 30.68
N GLY A 178 -13.57 27.52 30.91
CA GLY A 178 -14.52 27.47 32.02
C GLY A 178 -15.87 28.17 31.77
N PRO A 179 -16.88 27.87 32.60
CA PRO A 179 -18.25 28.33 32.39
C PRO A 179 -18.41 29.86 32.49
N GLY A 180 -17.56 30.52 33.28
CA GLY A 180 -17.54 31.99 33.36
C GLY A 180 -17.14 32.63 32.03
N ALA A 181 -16.19 32.03 31.31
CA ALA A 181 -15.75 32.51 30.00
C ALA A 181 -16.85 32.31 28.94
N LEU A 182 -17.54 31.16 28.96
CA LEU A 182 -18.68 30.90 28.05
C LEU A 182 -19.79 31.96 28.18
N LYS A 183 -20.18 32.32 29.41
CA LYS A 183 -21.20 33.35 29.65
C LYS A 183 -20.87 34.69 29.03
N VAL A 184 -19.58 35.02 28.86
CA VAL A 184 -19.13 36.26 28.22
C VAL A 184 -18.96 36.08 26.72
N LEU A 185 -18.47 34.92 26.27
CA LEU A 185 -18.24 34.61 24.85
C LEU A 185 -19.52 34.48 24.04
N VAL A 186 -20.54 33.78 24.56
CA VAL A 186 -21.75 33.45 23.79
C VAL A 186 -22.44 34.71 23.22
N PRO A 187 -22.64 35.80 23.99
CA PRO A 187 -23.18 37.05 23.45
C PRO A 187 -22.37 37.66 22.29
N LEU A 188 -21.05 37.45 22.24
CA LEU A 188 -20.17 38.00 21.20
C LEU A 188 -20.37 37.33 19.83
N LEU A 189 -21.10 36.21 19.75
CA LEU A 189 -21.52 35.63 18.47
C LEU A 189 -22.48 36.55 17.70
N SER A 190 -23.13 37.49 18.38
CA SER A 190 -24.00 38.50 17.77
C SER A 190 -23.34 39.88 17.66
N ASP A 191 -22.01 39.97 17.81
CA ASP A 191 -21.29 41.23 17.66
C ASP A 191 -21.45 41.79 16.23
N SER A 192 -21.57 43.11 16.11
CA SER A 192 -21.68 43.78 14.80
C SER A 192 -20.42 43.59 13.95
N ASP A 193 -19.26 43.49 14.60
CA ASP A 193 -17.98 43.32 13.93
C ASP A 193 -17.72 41.85 13.57
N ARG A 194 -17.36 41.61 12.30
CA ARG A 194 -17.12 40.26 11.78
C ARG A 194 -15.94 39.57 12.45
N ASP A 195 -14.86 40.30 12.74
CA ASP A 195 -13.64 39.71 13.28
C ASP A 195 -13.85 39.30 14.75
N VAL A 196 -14.72 40.02 15.49
CA VAL A 196 -15.18 39.61 16.82
C VAL A 196 -16.00 38.32 16.76
N ARG A 197 -16.96 38.21 15.83
CA ARG A 197 -17.73 36.96 15.65
C ARG A 197 -16.83 35.80 15.29
N TRP A 198 -15.87 36.02 14.38
CA TRP A 198 -14.88 35.02 13.97
C TRP A 198 -14.00 34.56 15.13
N ALA A 199 -13.47 35.50 15.92
CA ALA A 199 -12.66 35.20 17.10
C ALA A 199 -13.47 34.39 18.13
N THR A 200 -14.73 34.75 18.31
CA THR A 200 -15.66 34.07 19.22
C THR A 200 -15.94 32.63 18.78
N LEU A 201 -16.24 32.40 17.49
CA LEU A 201 -16.44 31.04 16.95
C LEU A 201 -15.23 30.13 17.18
N ASN A 202 -14.02 30.68 17.01
CA ASN A 202 -12.78 29.93 17.27
C ASN A 202 -12.53 29.71 18.75
N ALA A 203 -12.82 30.71 19.58
CA ALA A 203 -12.72 30.63 21.03
C ALA A 203 -13.66 29.57 21.63
N LEU A 204 -14.77 29.24 20.97
CA LEU A 204 -15.69 28.19 21.41
C LEU A 204 -15.18 26.76 21.14
N ASN A 205 -14.28 26.55 20.18
CA ASN A 205 -13.84 25.20 19.78
C ASN A 205 -13.22 24.38 20.93
N PRO A 206 -12.34 24.94 21.79
CA PRO A 206 -11.76 24.19 22.92
C PRO A 206 -12.77 23.76 23.98
N PHE A 207 -13.95 24.38 24.05
CA PHE A 207 -14.99 24.01 25.00
C PHE A 207 -15.76 22.74 24.61
N GLY A 208 -15.71 22.36 23.33
CA GLY A 208 -16.44 21.22 22.78
C GLY A 208 -17.91 21.22 23.18
N SER A 209 -18.43 20.07 23.62
CA SER A 209 -19.83 19.90 24.04
C SER A 209 -20.26 20.80 25.21
N SER A 210 -19.32 21.37 25.98
CA SER A 210 -19.66 22.30 27.08
C SER A 210 -20.24 23.61 26.57
N ALA A 211 -19.96 23.97 25.30
CA ALA A 211 -20.50 25.15 24.64
C ALA A 211 -21.83 24.89 23.91
N ARG A 212 -22.55 23.81 24.21
CA ARG A 212 -23.80 23.44 23.51
C ARG A 212 -24.88 24.53 23.56
N GLU A 213 -24.88 25.38 24.60
CA GLU A 213 -25.78 26.54 24.69
C GLU A 213 -25.59 27.57 23.55
N ALA A 214 -24.40 27.59 22.94
CA ALA A 214 -24.07 28.48 21.82
C ALA A 214 -24.64 27.98 20.48
N VAL A 215 -25.06 26.70 20.39
CA VAL A 215 -25.48 26.06 19.12
C VAL A 215 -26.52 26.89 18.35
N PRO A 216 -27.59 27.44 18.94
CA PRO A 216 -28.57 28.23 18.19
C PRO A 216 -27.96 29.46 17.52
N MET A 217 -27.05 30.17 18.21
CA MET A 217 -26.38 31.36 17.67
C MET A 217 -25.36 30.98 16.58
N VAL A 218 -24.60 29.91 16.78
CA VAL A 218 -23.68 29.40 15.75
C VAL A 218 -24.46 28.92 14.51
N MET A 219 -25.63 28.31 14.67
CA MET A 219 -26.50 27.94 13.54
C MET A 219 -27.04 29.15 12.76
N ALA A 220 -27.21 30.30 13.40
CA ALA A 220 -27.55 31.54 12.69
C ALA A 220 -26.37 32.02 11.83
N LEU A 221 -25.14 31.98 12.36
CA LEU A 221 -23.92 32.32 11.62
C LEU A 221 -23.58 31.32 10.50
N ALA A 222 -24.04 30.07 10.63
CA ALA A 222 -23.95 29.08 9.56
C ALA A 222 -24.83 29.43 8.34
N LYS A 223 -25.69 30.45 8.44
CA LYS A 223 -26.50 31.00 7.35
C LYS A 223 -26.09 32.42 6.95
N ASP A 224 -24.94 32.92 7.44
CA ASP A 224 -24.43 34.24 7.11
C ASP A 224 -24.15 34.35 5.60
N ASP A 225 -24.30 35.54 5.01
CA ASP A 225 -24.03 35.75 3.58
C ASP A 225 -22.54 35.56 3.26
N ASP A 226 -21.65 35.84 4.22
CA ASP A 226 -20.20 35.65 4.11
C ASP A 226 -19.82 34.17 4.22
N SER A 227 -19.24 33.62 3.14
CA SER A 227 -18.85 32.21 3.08
C SER A 227 -17.76 31.84 4.09
N VAL A 228 -16.90 32.79 4.48
CA VAL A 228 -15.86 32.55 5.48
C VAL A 228 -16.50 32.35 6.85
N THR A 229 -17.43 33.22 7.24
CA THR A 229 -18.21 33.11 8.47
C THR A 229 -19.01 31.81 8.52
N ARG A 230 -19.71 31.43 7.43
CA ARG A 230 -20.39 30.13 7.35
C ARG A 230 -19.44 28.96 7.57
N GLY A 231 -18.28 28.97 6.89
CA GLY A 231 -17.28 27.92 7.00
C GLY A 231 -16.79 27.73 8.44
N VAL A 232 -16.46 28.82 9.13
CA VAL A 232 -16.04 28.76 10.53
C VAL A 232 -17.18 28.28 11.43
N ALA A 233 -18.41 28.74 11.19
CA ALA A 233 -19.57 28.27 11.92
C ALA A 233 -19.81 26.76 11.75
N TYR A 234 -19.69 26.21 10.54
CA TYR A 234 -19.77 24.75 10.30
C TYR A 234 -18.74 23.98 11.13
N ARG A 235 -17.48 24.45 11.15
CA ARG A 235 -16.42 23.84 11.96
C ARG A 235 -16.75 23.88 13.45
N THR A 236 -17.21 25.03 13.96
CA THR A 236 -17.61 25.17 15.36
C THR A 236 -18.77 24.25 15.70
N LEU A 237 -19.78 24.14 14.84
CA LEU A 237 -20.90 23.22 15.00
C LEU A 237 -20.45 21.76 15.11
N GLY A 238 -19.44 21.33 14.33
CA GLY A 238 -18.87 19.99 14.47
C GLY A 238 -18.30 19.71 15.87
N LYS A 239 -17.72 20.73 16.52
CA LYS A 239 -17.11 20.61 17.86
C LYS A 239 -18.11 20.68 19.01
N ILE A 240 -19.15 21.50 18.89
CA ILE A 240 -20.09 21.80 19.99
C ILE A 240 -21.47 21.15 19.82
N GLY A 241 -21.77 20.67 18.61
CA GLY A 241 -23.10 20.27 18.17
C GLY A 241 -23.40 18.79 18.23
N ALA A 242 -22.52 17.96 18.82
CA ALA A 242 -22.78 16.54 19.05
C ALA A 242 -24.15 16.36 19.73
N GLY A 243 -24.88 15.30 19.39
CA GLY A 243 -26.22 14.97 19.87
C GLY A 243 -27.35 15.93 19.45
N ASN A 244 -27.12 16.84 18.50
CA ASN A 244 -28.15 17.75 17.99
C ASN A 244 -28.48 17.44 16.52
N SER A 245 -29.64 16.84 16.27
CA SER A 245 -30.08 16.45 14.91
C SER A 245 -30.20 17.64 13.96
N LYS A 246 -30.59 18.83 14.44
CA LYS A 246 -30.69 20.04 13.62
C LYS A 246 -29.32 20.52 13.13
N VAL A 247 -28.26 20.25 13.90
CA VAL A 247 -26.88 20.53 13.47
C VAL A 247 -26.50 19.60 12.32
N VAL A 248 -26.81 18.31 12.44
CA VAL A 248 -26.58 17.32 11.37
C VAL A 248 -27.33 17.73 10.10
N GLU A 249 -28.60 18.10 10.19
CA GLU A 249 -29.41 18.57 9.05
C GLU A 249 -28.82 19.82 8.38
N MET A 250 -28.37 20.80 9.17
CA MET A 250 -27.69 22.00 8.66
C MET A 250 -26.42 21.63 7.88
N LEU A 251 -25.56 20.79 8.47
CA LEU A 251 -24.30 20.40 7.83
C LEU A 251 -24.56 19.55 6.57
N ARG A 252 -25.58 18.68 6.57
CA ARG A 252 -26.03 17.96 5.36
C ARG A 252 -26.48 18.92 4.27
N TRP A 253 -27.25 19.95 4.62
CA TRP A 253 -27.63 21.01 3.68
C TRP A 253 -26.40 21.70 3.10
N ALA A 254 -25.40 22.02 3.93
CA ALA A 254 -24.16 22.66 3.49
C ALA A 254 -23.29 21.76 2.60
N VAL A 255 -23.29 20.44 2.81
CA VAL A 255 -22.63 19.49 1.91
C VAL A 255 -23.28 19.50 0.52
N ARG A 256 -24.61 19.54 0.45
CA ARG A 256 -25.35 19.45 -0.82
C ARG A 256 -25.38 20.76 -1.61
N ASN A 257 -25.59 21.87 -0.91
CA ASN A 257 -25.91 23.17 -1.53
C ASN A 257 -24.69 24.09 -1.55
N ASP A 258 -24.04 24.28 -0.40
CA ASP A 258 -22.82 25.11 -0.29
C ASP A 258 -21.57 24.43 -0.84
N LYS A 259 -21.65 23.12 -1.08
CA LYS A 259 -20.52 22.26 -1.43
C LYS A 259 -19.32 22.42 -0.49
N SER A 260 -19.61 22.59 0.80
CA SER A 260 -18.59 22.92 1.80
C SER A 260 -17.87 21.68 2.30
N TRP A 261 -16.57 21.55 1.98
CA TRP A 261 -15.73 20.50 2.55
C TRP A 261 -15.55 20.64 4.07
N ILE A 262 -15.70 21.86 4.60
CA ILE A 262 -15.65 22.11 6.06
C ILE A 262 -16.86 21.46 6.74
N ALA A 263 -18.03 21.48 6.09
CA ALA A 263 -19.22 20.79 6.61
C ALA A 263 -19.05 19.27 6.64
N ILE A 264 -18.35 18.69 5.65
CA ILE A 264 -17.97 17.27 5.63
C ILE A 264 -17.11 16.94 6.84
N TYR A 265 -16.04 17.72 7.06
CA TYR A 265 -15.15 17.53 8.22
C TYR A 265 -15.93 17.66 9.54
N ALA A 266 -16.81 18.65 9.65
CA ALA A 266 -17.66 18.86 10.82
C ALA A 266 -18.59 17.68 11.09
N LEU A 267 -19.15 17.04 10.06
CA LEU A 267 -19.94 15.80 10.23
C LEU A 267 -19.10 14.66 10.79
N GLY A 268 -17.84 14.53 10.36
CA GLY A 268 -16.90 13.57 10.95
C GLY A 268 -16.60 13.83 12.43
N GLU A 269 -16.47 15.10 12.83
CA GLU A 269 -16.25 15.51 14.22
C GLU A 269 -17.46 15.22 15.14
N LEU A 270 -18.68 15.22 14.59
CA LEU A 270 -19.87 14.78 15.30
C LEU A 270 -19.90 13.25 15.54
N GLY A 271 -19.07 12.50 14.82
CA GLY A 271 -18.94 11.06 14.97
C GLY A 271 -20.26 10.31 14.70
N PRO A 272 -20.63 9.32 15.52
CA PRO A 272 -21.82 8.48 15.29
C PRO A 272 -23.14 9.25 15.14
N ASP A 273 -23.26 10.44 15.74
CA ASP A 273 -24.46 11.27 15.65
C ASP A 273 -24.75 11.74 14.22
N ALA A 274 -23.72 11.78 13.36
CA ALA A 274 -23.84 12.14 11.96
C ALA A 274 -24.21 10.95 11.04
N ALA A 275 -24.63 9.80 11.58
CA ALA A 275 -25.03 8.62 10.81
C ALA A 275 -26.00 8.93 9.65
N SER A 276 -26.97 9.83 9.86
CA SER A 276 -27.94 10.21 8.83
C SER A 276 -27.32 10.94 7.62
N ALA A 277 -26.09 11.45 7.75
CA ALA A 277 -25.36 12.13 6.68
C ALA A 277 -24.55 11.18 5.79
N VAL A 278 -24.42 9.89 6.15
CA VAL A 278 -23.64 8.91 5.38
C VAL A 278 -24.02 8.87 3.88
N PRO A 279 -25.30 8.86 3.48
CA PRO A 279 -25.67 8.87 2.06
C PRO A 279 -25.14 10.09 1.30
N ASP A 280 -25.12 11.26 1.95
CA ASP A 280 -24.65 12.51 1.35
C ASP A 280 -23.13 12.51 1.16
N LEU A 281 -22.42 11.95 2.14
CA LEU A 281 -20.98 11.76 2.07
C LEU A 281 -20.59 10.75 1.00
N VAL A 282 -21.36 9.67 0.81
CA VAL A 282 -21.14 8.69 -0.28
C VAL A 282 -21.36 9.34 -1.65
N VAL A 283 -22.38 10.18 -1.81
CA VAL A 283 -22.59 10.96 -3.05
C VAL A 283 -21.44 11.92 -3.29
N ALA A 284 -21.02 12.66 -2.26
CA ALA A 284 -19.88 13.58 -2.36
C ALA A 284 -18.58 12.84 -2.72
N LEU A 285 -18.36 11.63 -2.18
CA LEU A 285 -17.18 10.82 -2.43
C LEU A 285 -17.05 10.41 -3.91
N LYS A 286 -18.18 10.10 -4.54
CA LYS A 286 -18.26 9.70 -5.95
C LYS A 286 -18.09 10.89 -6.91
N SER A 287 -18.21 12.13 -6.43
CA SER A 287 -18.01 13.30 -7.27
C SER A 287 -16.56 13.41 -7.74
N THR A 288 -16.36 13.70 -9.02
CA THR A 288 -15.05 13.90 -9.68
C THR A 288 -14.68 15.38 -9.78
N THR A 289 -15.57 16.29 -9.40
CA THR A 289 -15.30 17.72 -9.40
C THR A 289 -14.42 18.05 -8.19
N GLY A 290 -13.20 18.56 -8.41
CA GLY A 290 -12.12 18.77 -7.42
C GLY A 290 -12.40 19.73 -6.24
N HIS A 291 -13.63 19.79 -5.74
CA HIS A 291 -14.07 20.61 -4.62
C HIS A 291 -13.97 19.88 -3.26
N TYR A 292 -13.78 18.56 -3.26
CA TYR A 292 -13.67 17.78 -2.03
C TYR A 292 -12.39 16.95 -2.03
N PRO A 293 -11.53 17.11 -1.01
CA PRO A 293 -10.47 16.15 -0.79
C PRO A 293 -11.12 14.81 -0.43
N ARG A 294 -11.09 13.83 -1.34
CA ARG A 294 -11.69 12.50 -1.14
C ARG A 294 -11.20 11.84 0.14
N GLY A 295 -9.92 12.04 0.49
CA GLY A 295 -9.36 11.62 1.77
C GLY A 295 -10.08 12.22 2.99
N THR A 296 -10.52 13.48 2.95
CA THR A 296 -11.30 14.10 4.04
C THR A 296 -12.68 13.48 4.18
N ILE A 297 -13.34 13.15 3.07
CA ILE A 297 -14.63 12.45 3.10
C ILE A 297 -14.44 11.05 3.70
N ALA A 298 -13.42 10.31 3.26
CA ALA A 298 -13.08 9.01 3.81
C ALA A 298 -12.80 9.08 5.31
N LEU A 299 -11.96 10.01 5.76
CA LEU A 299 -11.70 10.26 7.18
C LEU A 299 -12.98 10.52 7.96
N SER A 300 -13.88 11.35 7.42
CA SER A 300 -15.14 11.71 8.09
C SER A 300 -16.08 10.51 8.21
N LEU A 301 -16.20 9.69 7.16
CA LEU A 301 -16.92 8.42 7.19
C LEU A 301 -16.35 7.44 8.22
N GLY A 302 -15.01 7.37 8.32
CA GLY A 302 -14.33 6.59 9.35
C GLY A 302 -14.63 7.07 10.76
N ASN A 303 -14.65 8.39 11.00
CA ASN A 303 -14.95 8.97 12.30
C ASN A 303 -16.44 8.81 12.70
N ILE A 304 -17.36 8.71 11.74
CA ILE A 304 -18.76 8.29 11.99
C ILE A 304 -18.81 6.84 12.51
N GLY A 305 -17.86 6.00 12.10
CA GLY A 305 -17.67 4.65 12.63
C GLY A 305 -18.68 3.63 12.07
N PRO A 306 -19.15 2.66 12.87
CA PRO A 306 -19.95 1.53 12.38
C PRO A 306 -21.23 1.90 11.62
N ALA A 307 -21.82 3.07 11.91
CA ALA A 307 -23.00 3.55 11.20
C ALA A 307 -22.73 3.86 9.71
N ALA A 308 -21.46 4.06 9.33
CA ALA A 308 -21.04 4.29 7.95
C ALA A 308 -20.78 3.01 7.14
N LYS A 309 -21.27 1.84 7.59
CA LYS A 309 -21.08 0.55 6.89
C LYS A 309 -21.48 0.57 5.40
N ASP A 310 -22.52 1.33 5.05
CA ASP A 310 -23.03 1.40 3.67
C ASP A 310 -22.09 2.21 2.75
N ALA A 311 -21.10 2.92 3.31
CA ALA A 311 -20.07 3.61 2.57
C ALA A 311 -18.88 2.71 2.19
N VAL A 312 -18.74 1.53 2.79
CA VAL A 312 -17.60 0.63 2.58
C VAL A 312 -17.36 0.31 1.09
N PRO A 313 -18.38 -0.02 0.27
CA PRO A 313 -18.15 -0.25 -1.15
C PRO A 313 -17.57 0.98 -1.88
N ALA A 314 -18.00 2.19 -1.51
CA ALA A 314 -17.49 3.42 -2.11
C ALA A 314 -16.07 3.75 -1.62
N LEU A 315 -15.74 3.45 -0.35
CA LEU A 315 -14.40 3.58 0.20
C LEU A 315 -13.40 2.62 -0.47
N MET A 316 -13.82 1.39 -0.76
CA MET A 316 -12.97 0.42 -1.48
C MET A 316 -12.58 0.90 -2.87
N GLN A 317 -13.47 1.62 -3.57
CA GLN A 317 -13.14 2.23 -4.86
C GLN A 317 -12.06 3.32 -4.75
N LEU A 318 -11.79 3.86 -3.55
CA LEU A 318 -10.69 4.79 -3.36
C LEU A 318 -9.34 4.10 -3.19
N TRP A 319 -9.28 2.80 -2.93
CA TRP A 319 -8.00 2.08 -2.83
C TRP A 319 -7.25 2.04 -4.16
N VAL A 320 -7.97 2.22 -5.26
CA VAL A 320 -7.44 2.30 -6.63
C VAL A 320 -7.32 3.73 -7.14
N ASP A 321 -7.59 4.74 -6.29
CA ASP A 321 -7.45 6.14 -6.65
C ASP A 321 -5.95 6.50 -6.83
N ALA A 322 -5.68 7.45 -7.73
CA ALA A 322 -4.32 7.89 -8.02
C ALA A 322 -3.67 8.61 -6.82
N GLU A 323 -4.47 9.26 -5.97
CA GLU A 323 -4.00 10.09 -4.87
C GLU A 323 -3.62 9.23 -3.64
N PRO A 324 -2.33 9.20 -3.22
CA PRO A 324 -1.89 8.36 -2.11
C PRO A 324 -2.59 8.67 -0.78
N TYR A 325 -2.87 9.95 -0.51
CA TYR A 325 -3.57 10.36 0.71
C TYR A 325 -4.99 9.77 0.77
N SER A 326 -5.73 9.82 -0.34
CA SER A 326 -7.10 9.28 -0.41
C SER A 326 -7.14 7.78 -0.17
N ARG A 327 -6.17 7.02 -0.71
CA ARG A 327 -6.04 5.57 -0.46
C ARG A 327 -5.86 5.27 1.02
N THR A 328 -4.89 5.93 1.66
CA THR A 328 -4.57 5.71 3.08
C THR A 328 -5.77 6.02 3.97
N GLN A 329 -6.45 7.14 3.72
CA GLN A 329 -7.63 7.52 4.50
C GLN A 329 -8.81 6.57 4.29
N ALA A 330 -8.99 6.02 3.09
CA ALA A 330 -10.04 5.03 2.83
C ALA A 330 -9.81 3.71 3.56
N ILE A 331 -8.56 3.23 3.59
CA ILE A 331 -8.17 2.04 4.37
C ILE A 331 -8.43 2.28 5.87
N GLU A 332 -7.93 3.39 6.41
CA GLU A 332 -8.12 3.75 7.82
C GLU A 332 -9.61 3.90 8.17
N ALA A 333 -10.41 4.47 7.27
CA ALA A 333 -11.84 4.62 7.45
C ALA A 333 -12.56 3.26 7.57
N VAL A 334 -12.23 2.28 6.71
CA VAL A 334 -12.80 0.94 6.82
C VAL A 334 -12.39 0.26 8.13
N SER A 335 -11.14 0.45 8.59
CA SER A 335 -10.69 -0.02 9.90
C SER A 335 -11.51 0.58 11.05
N LYS A 336 -11.80 1.90 11.00
CA LYS A 336 -12.61 2.59 12.03
C LYS A 336 -14.10 2.23 11.98
N ILE A 337 -14.64 1.97 10.79
CA ILE A 337 -16.00 1.41 10.62
C ILE A 337 -16.10 0.05 11.32
N GLY A 338 -15.02 -0.74 11.27
CA GLY A 338 -14.88 -1.94 12.07
C GLY A 338 -15.56 -3.17 11.44
N PRO A 339 -15.81 -4.23 12.24
CA PRO A 339 -16.26 -5.54 11.74
C PRO A 339 -17.59 -5.54 10.98
N VAL A 340 -18.41 -4.50 11.12
CA VAL A 340 -19.64 -4.35 10.32
C VAL A 340 -19.34 -4.16 8.82
N ALA A 341 -18.09 -3.88 8.45
CA ALA A 341 -17.61 -3.85 7.07
C ALA A 341 -17.40 -5.24 6.45
N ILE A 342 -17.29 -6.30 7.25
CA ILE A 342 -16.93 -7.66 6.78
C ILE A 342 -17.82 -8.14 5.61
N PRO A 343 -19.16 -8.02 5.64
CA PRO A 343 -19.99 -8.46 4.51
C PRO A 343 -19.66 -7.74 3.19
N ALA A 344 -19.39 -6.43 3.24
CA ALA A 344 -19.01 -5.67 2.06
C ALA A 344 -17.61 -6.05 1.56
N LEU A 345 -16.68 -6.35 2.47
CA LEU A 345 -15.33 -6.81 2.12
C LEU A 345 -15.35 -8.21 1.50
N ILE A 346 -16.18 -9.14 2.00
CA ILE A 346 -16.40 -10.45 1.37
C ILE A 346 -16.93 -10.30 -0.05
N ALA A 347 -17.84 -9.36 -0.29
CA ALA A 347 -18.29 -9.04 -1.65
C ALA A 347 -17.12 -8.49 -2.51
N GLY A 348 -16.26 -7.66 -1.92
CA GLY A 348 -15.04 -7.13 -2.54
C GLY A 348 -14.02 -8.18 -2.99
N LEU A 349 -13.96 -9.34 -2.33
CA LEU A 349 -13.12 -10.46 -2.75
C LEU A 349 -13.47 -10.99 -4.15
N LYS A 350 -14.67 -10.67 -4.67
CA LYS A 350 -15.17 -11.08 -5.99
C LYS A 350 -15.11 -9.93 -7.01
N ASP A 351 -14.46 -8.82 -6.69
CA ASP A 351 -14.36 -7.67 -7.58
C ASP A 351 -13.46 -7.97 -8.80
N LYS A 352 -13.77 -7.36 -9.94
CA LYS A 352 -12.97 -7.52 -11.17
C LYS A 352 -11.58 -6.90 -11.02
N ASN A 353 -11.44 -5.85 -10.20
CA ASN A 353 -10.17 -5.19 -9.97
C ASN A 353 -9.38 -5.90 -8.85
N ALA A 354 -8.17 -6.36 -9.18
CA ALA A 354 -7.30 -7.08 -8.27
C ALA A 354 -6.79 -6.25 -7.09
N ASP A 355 -6.66 -4.93 -7.23
CA ASP A 355 -6.31 -4.05 -6.12
C ASP A 355 -7.45 -3.98 -5.09
N ILE A 356 -8.70 -4.02 -5.55
CA ILE A 356 -9.87 -4.10 -4.65
C ILE A 356 -9.92 -5.47 -3.96
N ARG A 357 -9.71 -6.57 -4.72
CA ARG A 357 -9.65 -7.92 -4.13
C ARG A 357 -8.54 -8.04 -3.09
N SER A 358 -7.33 -7.59 -3.41
CA SER A 358 -6.16 -7.68 -2.53
C SER A 358 -6.27 -6.77 -1.31
N GLY A 359 -6.82 -5.56 -1.47
CA GLY A 359 -7.14 -4.65 -0.36
C GLY A 359 -8.21 -5.22 0.55
N ALA A 360 -9.25 -5.85 0.00
CA ALA A 360 -10.32 -6.47 0.78
C ALA A 360 -9.80 -7.66 1.58
N ALA A 361 -8.96 -8.51 0.97
CA ALA A 361 -8.29 -9.60 1.66
C ALA A 361 -7.42 -9.09 2.82
N TRP A 362 -6.58 -8.09 2.56
CA TRP A 362 -5.74 -7.47 3.60
C TRP A 362 -6.58 -6.95 4.77
N GLN A 363 -7.62 -6.16 4.47
CA GLN A 363 -8.50 -5.55 5.46
C GLN A 363 -9.27 -6.58 6.30
N LEU A 364 -9.72 -7.69 5.70
CA LEU A 364 -10.33 -8.80 6.43
C LEU A 364 -9.36 -9.44 7.43
N GLY A 365 -8.08 -9.54 7.07
CA GLY A 365 -7.02 -10.00 7.96
C GLY A 365 -6.86 -9.12 9.21
N GLU A 366 -6.99 -7.79 9.07
CA GLU A 366 -6.91 -6.84 10.20
C GLU A 366 -8.07 -6.98 11.20
N PHE A 367 -9.18 -7.60 10.80
CA PHE A 367 -10.28 -7.91 11.72
C PHE A 367 -10.07 -9.22 12.49
N HIS A 368 -8.99 -9.95 12.23
CA HIS A 368 -8.62 -11.20 12.91
C HIS A 368 -9.80 -12.20 12.96
N GLY A 369 -9.98 -12.92 14.06
CA GLY A 369 -11.03 -13.93 14.21
C GLY A 369 -12.46 -13.43 13.98
N LYS A 370 -12.71 -12.11 13.99
CA LYS A 370 -14.03 -11.56 13.66
C LYS A 370 -14.40 -11.76 12.18
N ALA A 371 -13.41 -11.91 11.30
CA ALA A 371 -13.57 -12.18 9.88
C ALA A 371 -13.61 -13.68 9.53
N ALA A 372 -13.91 -14.57 10.50
CA ALA A 372 -14.03 -16.00 10.26
C ALA A 372 -15.01 -16.37 9.13
N SER A 373 -16.08 -15.59 8.94
CA SER A 373 -17.04 -15.80 7.84
C SER A 373 -16.45 -15.59 6.44
N ALA A 374 -15.30 -14.94 6.32
CA ALA A 374 -14.61 -14.72 5.03
C ALA A 374 -13.66 -15.86 4.64
N VAL A 375 -13.40 -16.81 5.55
CA VAL A 375 -12.40 -17.88 5.35
C VAL A 375 -12.67 -18.72 4.10
N PRO A 376 -13.91 -19.16 3.78
CA PRO A 376 -14.15 -19.94 2.57
C PRO A 376 -13.78 -19.19 1.28
N GLU A 377 -14.21 -17.94 1.15
CA GLU A 377 -13.87 -17.07 0.03
C GLU A 377 -12.36 -16.79 -0.05
N LEU A 378 -11.70 -16.53 1.07
CA LEU A 378 -10.25 -16.31 1.11
C LEU A 378 -9.49 -17.58 0.68
N ILE A 379 -9.91 -18.78 1.10
CA ILE A 379 -9.28 -20.03 0.63
C ILE A 379 -9.35 -20.14 -0.90
N SER A 380 -10.45 -19.70 -1.53
CA SER A 380 -10.57 -19.72 -2.99
C SER A 380 -9.58 -18.76 -3.67
N LEU A 381 -9.30 -17.61 -3.06
CA LEU A 381 -8.38 -16.58 -3.57
C LEU A 381 -6.89 -16.94 -3.41
N LEU A 382 -6.55 -18.02 -2.72
CA LEU A 382 -5.18 -18.55 -2.76
C LEU A 382 -4.76 -19.01 -4.17
N ARG A 383 -5.73 -19.15 -5.08
CA ARG A 383 -5.55 -19.47 -6.50
C ARG A 383 -5.85 -18.30 -7.42
N ASP A 384 -5.97 -17.07 -6.89
CA ASP A 384 -6.21 -15.87 -7.68
C ASP A 384 -5.10 -15.66 -8.72
N GLU A 385 -5.43 -15.09 -9.88
CA GLU A 385 -4.48 -14.81 -10.96
C GLU A 385 -3.38 -13.84 -10.51
N GLU A 386 -3.72 -12.87 -9.65
CA GLU A 386 -2.80 -11.83 -9.22
C GLU A 386 -2.00 -12.22 -7.97
N ALA A 387 -0.68 -12.05 -8.06
CA ALA A 387 0.24 -12.45 -6.99
C ALA A 387 0.00 -11.69 -5.69
N THR A 388 -0.30 -10.39 -5.78
CA THR A 388 -0.61 -9.54 -4.63
C THR A 388 -1.87 -10.00 -3.91
N VAL A 389 -2.89 -10.45 -4.66
CA VAL A 389 -4.13 -10.99 -4.09
C VAL A 389 -3.82 -12.27 -3.32
N ARG A 390 -3.04 -13.20 -3.91
CA ARG A 390 -2.64 -14.44 -3.24
C ARG A 390 -1.83 -14.20 -1.97
N MET A 391 -0.85 -13.29 -2.00
CA MET A 391 -0.06 -12.93 -0.81
C MET A 391 -0.95 -12.40 0.31
N ASN A 392 -1.74 -11.36 0.02
CA ASN A 392 -2.58 -10.72 1.05
C ASN A 392 -3.61 -11.70 1.60
N THR A 393 -4.14 -12.57 0.76
CA THR A 393 -5.05 -13.66 1.17
C THR A 393 -4.39 -14.63 2.14
N ALA A 394 -3.17 -15.10 1.84
CA ALA A 394 -2.45 -16.00 2.73
C ALA A 394 -2.14 -15.35 4.10
N GLN A 395 -1.74 -14.08 4.09
CA GLN A 395 -1.52 -13.31 5.31
C GLN A 395 -2.82 -13.11 6.10
N ALA A 396 -3.92 -12.80 5.41
CA ALA A 396 -5.22 -12.62 6.03
C ALA A 396 -5.69 -13.89 6.74
N LEU A 397 -5.58 -15.05 6.07
CA LEU A 397 -5.91 -16.35 6.67
C LEU A 397 -5.08 -16.63 7.93
N ALA A 398 -3.77 -16.33 7.90
CA ALA A 398 -2.90 -16.47 9.07
C ALA A 398 -3.32 -15.52 10.22
N LYS A 399 -3.72 -14.28 9.93
CA LYS A 399 -4.18 -13.31 10.93
C LYS A 399 -5.56 -13.64 11.51
N ILE A 400 -6.45 -14.25 10.70
CA ILE A 400 -7.79 -14.69 11.14
C ILE A 400 -7.69 -15.84 12.14
N GLY A 401 -6.77 -16.78 11.90
CA GLY A 401 -6.36 -17.75 12.92
C GLY A 401 -7.37 -18.86 13.27
N THR A 402 -8.49 -18.97 12.56
CA THR A 402 -9.39 -20.13 12.70
C THR A 402 -8.69 -21.42 12.25
N PRO A 403 -9.06 -22.61 12.78
CA PRO A 403 -8.42 -23.87 12.39
C PRO A 403 -8.35 -24.09 10.87
N GLU A 404 -9.44 -23.79 10.16
CA GLU A 404 -9.54 -23.92 8.70
C GLU A 404 -8.60 -22.94 7.98
N ALA A 405 -8.55 -21.68 8.43
CA ALA A 405 -7.66 -20.67 7.89
C ALA A 405 -6.18 -20.98 8.15
N MET A 406 -5.84 -21.49 9.33
CA MET A 406 -4.49 -21.91 9.68
C MET A 406 -4.06 -23.12 8.84
N ALA A 407 -4.94 -24.11 8.65
CA ALA A 407 -4.68 -25.24 7.77
C ALA A 407 -4.41 -24.78 6.34
N ALA A 408 -5.18 -23.81 5.82
CA ALA A 408 -4.96 -23.24 4.50
C ALA A 408 -3.65 -22.43 4.41
N ALA A 409 -3.35 -21.60 5.41
CA ALA A 409 -2.11 -20.82 5.47
C ALA A 409 -0.86 -21.72 5.62
N SER A 410 -0.95 -22.83 6.35
CA SER A 410 0.13 -23.80 6.49
C SER A 410 0.45 -24.53 5.19
N ARG A 411 -0.55 -24.78 4.32
CA ARG A 411 -0.31 -25.30 2.96
C ARG A 411 0.47 -24.31 2.11
N VAL A 412 0.30 -23.02 2.36
CA VAL A 412 1.05 -21.95 1.69
C VAL A 412 2.50 -21.91 2.17
N SER A 413 2.73 -21.89 3.49
CA SER A 413 4.08 -21.89 4.06
C SER A 413 4.84 -23.19 3.84
N GLY A 414 4.13 -24.32 3.73
CA GLY A 414 4.69 -25.65 3.45
C GLY A 414 4.93 -25.94 1.97
N GLY A 415 4.75 -24.95 1.07
CA GLY A 415 5.03 -25.08 -0.36
C GLY A 415 4.00 -25.88 -1.16
N GLN A 416 2.91 -26.35 -0.54
CA GLN A 416 1.81 -27.04 -1.22
C GLN A 416 0.94 -26.07 -2.04
N ILE A 417 0.96 -24.77 -1.70
CA ILE A 417 0.33 -23.67 -2.44
C ILE A 417 1.35 -22.54 -2.51
N ASN A 418 2.03 -22.33 -3.64
CA ASN A 418 2.96 -21.22 -3.78
C ASN A 418 2.21 -19.94 -4.21
N PRO A 419 2.10 -18.90 -3.37
CA PRO A 419 1.36 -17.69 -3.69
C PRO A 419 2.15 -16.77 -4.63
N TRP A 420 3.43 -17.07 -4.89
CA TRP A 420 4.36 -16.22 -5.63
C TRP A 420 4.67 -16.70 -7.05
N THR A 421 4.17 -17.87 -7.49
CA THR A 421 4.16 -18.48 -8.86
C THR A 421 4.14 -20.01 -8.75
N VAL A 422 3.90 -20.75 -9.85
CA VAL A 422 4.77 -21.91 -10.15
C VAL A 422 5.60 -21.52 -11.38
N HIS A 423 6.83 -21.06 -11.15
CA HIS A 423 7.85 -20.70 -12.16
C HIS A 423 7.45 -19.72 -13.28
N GLY A 424 6.50 -18.81 -13.05
CA GLY A 424 6.17 -17.77 -14.04
C GLY A 424 5.48 -18.29 -15.32
N LYS A 425 4.97 -19.53 -15.32
CA LYS A 425 4.28 -20.14 -16.47
C LYS A 425 2.84 -20.51 -16.10
N ARG A 426 1.92 -20.31 -17.06
CA ARG A 426 0.51 -20.71 -16.95
C ARG A 426 0.38 -22.24 -17.00
N LEU A 427 -0.34 -22.82 -16.03
CA LEU A 427 -0.71 -24.25 -16.02
C LEU A 427 -2.08 -24.45 -16.67
N TRP A 428 -2.24 -25.52 -17.43
CA TRP A 428 -3.40 -25.81 -18.26
C TRP A 428 -4.18 -27.02 -17.72
N THR A 429 -5.51 -26.95 -17.72
CA THR A 429 -6.35 -28.14 -17.51
C THR A 429 -6.40 -29.01 -18.77
N LYS A 430 -6.79 -30.28 -18.63
CA LYS A 430 -7.02 -31.15 -19.79
C LYS A 430 -8.08 -30.56 -20.74
N ALA A 431 -9.12 -29.91 -20.20
CA ALA A 431 -10.17 -29.28 -21.00
C ALA A 431 -9.65 -28.07 -21.79
N GLU A 432 -8.75 -27.27 -21.20
CA GLU A 432 -8.12 -26.15 -21.91
C GLU A 432 -7.12 -26.62 -22.97
N ILE A 433 -6.39 -27.72 -22.74
CA ILE A 433 -5.53 -28.34 -23.76
C ILE A 433 -6.37 -28.87 -24.93
N ALA A 434 -7.52 -29.49 -24.65
CA ALA A 434 -8.39 -30.02 -25.69
C ALA A 434 -9.26 -28.95 -26.39
N ALA A 435 -9.25 -27.71 -25.91
CA ALA A 435 -10.06 -26.64 -26.48
C ALA A 435 -9.52 -26.25 -27.86
N PRO A 436 -10.40 -25.89 -28.82
CA PRO A 436 -9.97 -25.34 -30.10
C PRO A 436 -9.16 -24.06 -29.89
N ILE A 437 -8.00 -23.97 -30.54
CA ILE A 437 -7.15 -22.77 -30.52
C ILE A 437 -7.73 -21.79 -31.54
N PRO A 438 -8.14 -20.57 -31.14
CA PRO A 438 -8.70 -19.59 -32.07
C PRO A 438 -7.71 -19.23 -33.19
N PRO A 439 -8.20 -18.91 -34.40
CA PRO A 439 -7.35 -18.48 -35.51
C PRO A 439 -6.60 -17.19 -35.17
N SER A 440 -5.31 -17.10 -35.54
CA SER A 440 -4.54 -15.84 -35.51
C SER A 440 -4.89 -14.93 -36.69
N GLU A 441 -4.42 -13.68 -36.68
CA GLU A 441 -4.65 -12.73 -37.78
C GLU A 441 -4.17 -13.31 -39.12
N GLY A 442 -5.09 -13.51 -40.07
CA GLY A 442 -4.84 -14.18 -41.36
C GLY A 442 -5.33 -15.63 -41.46
N GLN A 443 -5.72 -16.27 -40.36
CA GLN A 443 -6.26 -17.64 -40.34
C GLN A 443 -7.80 -17.64 -40.42
N ARG A 444 -8.37 -18.57 -41.18
CA ARG A 444 -9.83 -18.69 -41.37
C ARG A 444 -10.51 -19.51 -40.27
N ASP A 445 -9.87 -20.59 -39.83
CA ASP A 445 -10.48 -21.59 -38.95
C ASP A 445 -9.66 -21.84 -37.68
N ALA A 446 -10.36 -22.17 -36.59
CA ALA A 446 -9.74 -22.55 -35.33
C ALA A 446 -9.06 -23.92 -35.43
N ARG A 447 -7.87 -24.06 -34.84
CA ARG A 447 -7.17 -25.35 -34.78
C ARG A 447 -7.82 -26.25 -33.75
N LYS A 448 -8.08 -27.51 -34.10
CA LYS A 448 -8.74 -28.49 -33.22
C LYS A 448 -7.75 -29.56 -32.79
N LEU A 449 -7.94 -30.10 -31.59
CA LEU A 449 -7.21 -31.28 -31.13
C LEU A 449 -7.56 -32.45 -32.06
N ASP A 450 -6.54 -32.99 -32.72
CA ASP A 450 -6.68 -34.09 -33.67
C ASP A 450 -6.35 -35.44 -33.02
N SER A 451 -5.27 -35.49 -32.25
CA SER A 451 -4.85 -36.71 -31.55
C SER A 451 -4.15 -36.40 -30.23
N GLU A 452 -4.33 -37.30 -29.26
CA GLU A 452 -3.59 -37.31 -28.00
C GLU A 452 -2.96 -38.69 -27.76
N VAL A 453 -1.73 -38.72 -27.24
CA VAL A 453 -1.11 -39.96 -26.75
C VAL A 453 -0.64 -39.78 -25.31
N ARG A 454 -0.82 -40.83 -24.52
CA ARG A 454 -0.30 -40.95 -23.16
C ARG A 454 1.05 -41.64 -23.20
N ILE A 455 2.06 -41.00 -22.66
CA ILE A 455 3.44 -41.48 -22.73
C ILE A 455 3.89 -41.85 -21.32
N PRO A 456 4.13 -43.15 -21.03
CA PRO A 456 4.67 -43.57 -19.76
C PRO A 456 6.12 -43.08 -19.60
N ALA A 457 6.37 -42.21 -18.62
CA ALA A 457 7.72 -41.77 -18.29
C ALA A 457 8.28 -42.55 -17.07
N PRO A 458 9.62 -42.61 -16.89
CA PRO A 458 10.20 -43.27 -15.72
C PRO A 458 9.69 -42.60 -14.42
N GLY A 459 9.15 -43.37 -13.47
CA GLY A 459 8.74 -42.85 -12.15
C GLY A 459 7.24 -42.53 -11.95
N VAL A 460 6.34 -43.10 -12.76
CA VAL A 460 4.84 -43.09 -12.59
C VAL A 460 4.13 -41.80 -13.07
N ALA A 461 4.80 -40.91 -13.81
CA ALA A 461 4.14 -39.79 -14.51
C ALA A 461 3.75 -40.17 -15.96
N VAL A 462 2.58 -39.72 -16.43
CA VAL A 462 2.13 -39.88 -17.83
C VAL A 462 2.21 -38.52 -18.51
N LEU A 463 3.06 -38.37 -19.53
CA LEU A 463 3.07 -37.17 -20.37
C LEU A 463 1.89 -37.22 -21.34
N LEU A 464 1.45 -36.04 -21.77
CA LEU A 464 0.43 -35.86 -22.79
C LEU A 464 1.09 -35.20 -23.99
N ALA A 465 1.02 -35.80 -25.18
CA ALA A 465 1.35 -35.11 -26.42
C ALA A 465 0.07 -34.89 -27.22
N THR A 466 -0.08 -33.68 -27.77
CA THR A 466 -1.27 -33.25 -28.51
C THR A 466 -0.89 -32.64 -29.84
N ILE A 467 -1.62 -33.03 -30.90
CA ILE A 467 -1.54 -32.40 -32.21
C ILE A 467 -2.78 -31.54 -32.44
N HIS A 468 -2.58 -30.27 -32.78
CA HIS A 468 -3.65 -29.37 -33.18
C HIS A 468 -3.55 -29.07 -34.68
N ARG A 469 -4.59 -29.43 -35.44
CA ARG A 469 -4.66 -29.19 -36.90
C ARG A 469 -5.57 -28.01 -37.23
N GLY A 470 -5.16 -27.19 -38.19
CA GLY A 470 -6.00 -26.13 -38.77
C GLY A 470 -6.09 -26.27 -40.28
N ASP A 471 -7.23 -25.91 -40.86
CA ASP A 471 -7.42 -25.99 -42.31
C ASP A 471 -6.44 -25.03 -43.01
N GLY A 472 -5.52 -25.58 -43.83
CA GLY A 472 -4.51 -24.82 -44.58
C GLY A 472 -3.42 -24.15 -43.72
N ASN A 473 -3.11 -24.70 -42.54
CA ASN A 473 -2.06 -24.20 -41.64
C ASN A 473 -1.18 -25.34 -41.11
N PRO A 474 0.08 -25.08 -40.69
CA PRO A 474 0.95 -26.12 -40.17
C PRO A 474 0.42 -26.69 -38.85
N ASP A 475 0.52 -28.02 -38.71
CA ASP A 475 0.16 -28.75 -37.50
C ASP A 475 1.04 -28.29 -36.33
N HIS A 476 0.42 -28.07 -35.16
CA HIS A 476 1.15 -27.72 -33.94
C HIS A 476 1.23 -28.91 -33.00
N LEU A 477 2.46 -29.30 -32.66
CA LEU A 477 2.72 -30.27 -31.62
C LEU A 477 3.04 -29.56 -30.30
N ALA A 478 2.37 -30.01 -29.25
CA ALA A 478 2.72 -29.67 -27.88
C ALA A 478 2.89 -30.93 -27.04
N VAL A 479 3.96 -30.97 -26.24
CA VAL A 479 4.16 -32.00 -25.22
C VAL A 479 4.03 -31.37 -23.84
N TRP A 480 3.24 -32.01 -23.00
CA TRP A 480 2.80 -31.51 -21.70
C TRP A 480 3.23 -32.44 -20.57
N GLY A 481 3.78 -31.84 -19.52
CA GLY A 481 4.16 -32.50 -18.27
C GLY A 481 3.06 -32.37 -17.22
N PRO A 482 2.75 -33.43 -16.45
CA PRO A 482 1.74 -33.36 -15.40
C PRO A 482 2.26 -32.63 -14.15
N VAL A 483 1.46 -31.69 -13.63
CA VAL A 483 1.67 -30.97 -12.36
C VAL A 483 0.37 -31.02 -11.55
N GLY A 484 0.25 -32.02 -10.66
CA GLY A 484 -0.99 -32.27 -9.92
C GLY A 484 -2.13 -32.74 -10.84
N ASP A 485 -3.24 -31.98 -10.88
CA ASP A 485 -4.38 -32.20 -11.78
C ASP A 485 -4.31 -31.35 -13.08
N ARG A 486 -3.20 -30.65 -13.29
CA ARG A 486 -2.95 -29.75 -14.44
C ARG A 486 -1.68 -30.13 -15.18
N TYR A 487 -1.38 -29.36 -16.23
CA TYR A 487 -0.30 -29.61 -17.16
C TYR A 487 0.54 -28.35 -17.42
N GLU A 488 1.85 -28.52 -17.60
CA GLU A 488 2.76 -27.48 -18.07
C GLU A 488 3.35 -27.83 -19.44
N PRO A 489 3.63 -26.85 -20.32
CA PRO A 489 4.25 -27.12 -21.61
C PRO A 489 5.75 -27.44 -21.45
N LEU A 490 6.17 -28.59 -21.96
CA LEU A 490 7.55 -29.09 -21.93
C LEU A 490 8.29 -28.87 -23.26
N ALA A 491 7.59 -29.04 -24.38
CA ALA A 491 8.09 -28.73 -25.72
C ALA A 491 6.95 -28.23 -26.61
N LEU A 492 7.30 -27.29 -27.50
CA LEU A 492 6.42 -26.72 -28.51
C LEU A 492 7.23 -26.63 -29.80
N GLU A 493 6.86 -27.42 -30.81
CA GLU A 493 7.42 -27.28 -32.16
C GLU A 493 6.31 -26.85 -33.11
N GLY A 494 6.50 -25.69 -33.74
CA GLY A 494 5.79 -25.30 -34.95
C GLY A 494 6.65 -25.66 -36.15
N TRP A 495 6.08 -26.35 -37.13
CA TRP A 495 6.80 -26.73 -38.34
C TRP A 495 6.72 -25.56 -39.32
N ASP A 496 7.87 -24.96 -39.64
CA ASP A 496 7.99 -23.76 -40.50
C ASP A 496 7.76 -24.11 -41.98
N GLU A 497 7.02 -23.26 -42.69
CA GLU A 497 6.65 -23.43 -44.12
C GLU A 497 7.77 -23.07 -45.10
N SER A 498 8.98 -22.73 -44.60
CA SER A 498 10.04 -22.13 -45.43
C SER A 498 10.79 -23.09 -46.38
N GLU A 499 10.46 -24.39 -46.38
CA GLU A 499 10.87 -25.30 -47.46
C GLU A 499 9.73 -25.47 -48.48
N GLU A 500 9.96 -24.92 -49.68
CA GLU A 500 9.09 -24.79 -50.86
C GLU A 500 8.46 -26.10 -51.43
N ASN A 501 8.38 -27.19 -50.66
CA ASN A 501 7.86 -28.47 -51.12
C ASN A 501 7.12 -29.33 -50.06
N ARG A 502 6.58 -28.73 -48.98
CA ARG A 502 5.97 -29.49 -47.86
C ARG A 502 4.50 -29.16 -47.54
N SER A 503 3.74 -28.58 -48.46
CA SER A 503 2.34 -28.17 -48.22
C SER A 503 1.34 -29.30 -47.92
N ASP A 504 1.74 -30.57 -48.11
CA ASP A 504 0.81 -31.70 -48.11
C ASP A 504 1.09 -32.72 -46.97
N GLY A 505 2.03 -32.43 -46.06
CA GLY A 505 2.37 -33.33 -44.95
C GLY A 505 1.43 -33.18 -43.74
N VAL A 506 0.96 -34.30 -43.19
CA VAL A 506 0.09 -34.40 -42.00
C VAL A 506 0.82 -35.17 -40.91
N LEU A 507 0.90 -34.62 -39.69
CA LEU A 507 1.51 -35.34 -38.57
C LEU A 507 0.63 -36.54 -38.19
N ALA A 508 1.21 -37.74 -38.21
CA ALA A 508 0.58 -38.93 -37.65
C ALA A 508 0.43 -38.77 -36.13
N PRO A 509 -0.50 -39.51 -35.50
CA PRO A 509 -0.62 -39.52 -34.05
C PRO A 509 0.74 -39.82 -33.40
N PRO A 510 1.13 -39.07 -32.36
CA PRO A 510 2.44 -39.23 -31.73
C PRO A 510 2.60 -40.65 -31.18
N GLY A 511 3.73 -41.27 -31.48
CA GLY A 511 4.12 -42.58 -30.97
C GLY A 511 4.98 -42.46 -29.71
N ALA A 512 5.01 -43.54 -28.92
CA ALA A 512 5.89 -43.66 -27.77
C ALA A 512 6.45 -45.08 -27.67
N PHE A 513 7.75 -45.18 -27.42
CA PHE A 513 8.42 -46.47 -27.25
C PHE A 513 9.56 -46.38 -26.24
N GLY A 514 9.94 -47.53 -25.70
CA GLY A 514 11.11 -47.71 -24.85
C GLY A 514 12.26 -48.38 -25.59
N HIS A 515 13.48 -48.17 -25.10
CA HIS A 515 14.62 -49.00 -25.48
C HIS A 515 15.51 -49.17 -24.25
N GLY A 516 15.52 -50.37 -23.68
CA GLY A 516 16.03 -50.58 -22.32
C GLY A 516 15.31 -49.70 -21.29
N ASN A 517 16.08 -48.94 -20.51
CA ASN A 517 15.55 -48.03 -19.49
C ASN A 517 15.16 -46.64 -20.04
N GLU A 518 15.44 -46.37 -21.31
CA GLU A 518 15.17 -45.08 -21.93
C GLU A 518 13.76 -45.04 -22.53
N ARG A 519 13.21 -43.83 -22.66
CA ARG A 519 11.88 -43.59 -23.22
C ARG A 519 11.95 -42.51 -24.28
N PHE A 520 11.24 -42.73 -25.38
CA PHE A 520 11.26 -41.87 -26.55
C PHE A 520 9.85 -41.53 -27.02
N ILE A 521 9.72 -40.32 -27.55
CA ILE A 521 8.57 -39.87 -28.33
C ILE A 521 8.97 -39.92 -29.80
N HIS A 522 8.15 -40.54 -30.62
CA HIS A 522 8.33 -40.62 -32.07
C HIS A 522 7.22 -39.83 -32.75
N LEU A 523 7.62 -38.97 -33.66
CA LEU A 523 6.73 -38.16 -34.47
C LEU A 523 7.02 -38.45 -35.93
N GLU A 524 5.97 -38.76 -36.67
CA GLU A 524 6.04 -39.16 -38.06
C GLU A 524 5.18 -38.19 -38.87
N LEU A 525 5.78 -37.54 -39.86
CA LEU A 525 5.05 -36.68 -40.79
C LEU A 525 4.79 -37.46 -42.09
N ARG A 526 3.50 -37.60 -42.45
CA ARG A 526 3.02 -38.43 -43.56
C ARG A 526 2.37 -37.56 -44.64
N ILE A 527 2.62 -37.85 -45.92
CA ILE A 527 1.85 -37.24 -47.01
C ILE A 527 0.63 -38.11 -47.32
N PRO A 528 -0.61 -37.63 -47.11
CA PRO A 528 -1.83 -38.40 -47.37
C PRO A 528 -1.89 -38.90 -48.81
N GLY A 529 -2.33 -40.15 -48.99
CA GLY A 529 -2.47 -40.76 -50.32
C GLY A 529 -1.17 -41.27 -50.94
N THR A 530 -0.04 -41.18 -50.22
CA THR A 530 1.24 -41.71 -50.66
C THR A 530 1.85 -42.66 -49.64
N ALA A 531 2.76 -43.54 -50.07
CA ALA A 531 3.57 -44.35 -49.17
C ALA A 531 4.86 -43.62 -48.73
N PHE A 532 4.96 -42.30 -48.97
CA PHE A 532 6.15 -41.51 -48.66
C PHE A 532 6.16 -41.12 -47.19
N LEU A 533 7.25 -41.47 -46.51
CA LEU A 533 7.57 -41.03 -45.15
C LEU A 533 8.43 -39.79 -45.26
N HIS A 534 7.92 -38.66 -44.77
CA HIS A 534 8.68 -37.43 -44.69
C HIS A 534 9.05 -37.22 -43.22
N GLU A 535 10.24 -37.66 -42.84
CA GLU A 535 10.91 -37.33 -41.58
C GLU A 535 10.33 -37.93 -40.28
N ASP A 536 11.19 -38.70 -39.62
CA ASP A 536 11.00 -39.12 -38.25
C ASP A 536 11.71 -38.15 -37.29
N THR A 537 10.98 -37.59 -36.34
CA THR A 537 11.55 -36.80 -35.25
C THR A 537 11.42 -37.55 -33.92
N PHE A 538 12.53 -37.62 -33.19
CA PHE A 538 12.61 -38.34 -31.92
C PHE A 538 12.99 -37.41 -30.78
N PHE A 539 12.31 -37.57 -29.64
CA PHE A 539 12.67 -36.91 -28.39
C PHE A 539 12.94 -37.95 -27.31
N TRP A 540 14.09 -37.85 -26.65
CA TRP A 540 14.40 -38.59 -25.43
C TRP A 540 13.76 -37.90 -24.23
N ILE A 541 13.16 -38.69 -23.35
CA ILE A 541 12.55 -38.23 -22.11
C ILE A 541 13.53 -38.47 -20.95
N ALA A 542 14.08 -37.40 -20.42
CA ALA A 542 14.98 -37.47 -19.27
C ALA A 542 14.23 -37.80 -17.97
N PRO A 543 14.92 -38.29 -16.91
CA PRO A 543 14.31 -38.56 -15.61
C PRO A 543 13.65 -37.35 -14.93
N ASP A 544 14.07 -36.13 -15.27
CA ASP A 544 13.45 -34.87 -14.80
C ASP A 544 12.29 -34.40 -15.70
N LEU A 545 11.84 -35.26 -16.63
CA LEU A 545 10.80 -35.00 -17.63
C LEU A 545 11.16 -33.94 -18.68
N THR A 546 12.42 -33.50 -18.76
CA THR A 546 12.87 -32.65 -19.87
C THR A 546 13.02 -33.44 -21.17
N LEU A 547 12.75 -32.79 -22.30
CA LEU A 547 12.81 -33.39 -23.63
C LEU A 547 14.09 -32.96 -24.36
N HIS A 548 14.77 -33.93 -24.96
CA HIS A 548 15.99 -33.69 -25.75
C HIS A 548 15.83 -34.32 -27.13
N LYS A 549 16.07 -33.53 -28.19
CA LYS A 549 15.98 -34.01 -29.57
C LYS A 549 17.07 -35.04 -29.85
N VAL A 550 16.71 -36.17 -30.45
CA VAL A 550 17.61 -37.28 -30.76
C VAL A 550 17.89 -37.28 -32.26
N GLY A 551 19.17 -37.38 -32.62
CA GLY A 551 19.56 -37.47 -34.03
C GLY A 551 19.20 -38.84 -34.62
N PHE A 552 18.64 -38.84 -35.82
CA PHE A 552 18.34 -40.06 -36.57
C PHE A 552 19.14 -40.06 -37.87
N GLN A 553 19.87 -41.14 -38.15
CA GLN A 553 20.54 -41.34 -39.42
C GLN A 553 19.70 -42.28 -40.28
N ALA A 554 19.21 -41.78 -41.41
CA ALA A 554 18.44 -42.56 -42.37
C ALA A 554 19.21 -43.82 -42.81
N ALA A 555 18.50 -44.92 -42.98
CA ALA A 555 19.10 -46.16 -43.45
C ALA A 555 19.09 -46.18 -44.97
N PRO A 556 20.16 -45.70 -45.67
CA PRO A 556 21.06 -46.68 -46.29
C PRO A 556 22.44 -46.17 -46.73
N GLU A 557 23.05 -45.11 -46.14
CA GLU A 557 24.34 -44.60 -46.67
C GLU A 557 25.40 -45.70 -46.87
N GLY A 558 25.46 -46.66 -45.93
CA GLY A 558 26.34 -47.82 -46.05
C GLY A 558 25.86 -48.93 -47.01
N TYR A 559 24.56 -49.02 -47.31
CA TYR A 559 23.98 -50.05 -48.20
C TYR A 559 23.99 -49.66 -49.68
N LEU A 560 24.02 -48.35 -50.01
CA LEU A 560 24.07 -47.88 -51.41
C LEU A 560 25.21 -48.54 -52.21
N ASN A 561 26.32 -48.87 -51.54
CA ASN A 561 27.48 -49.54 -52.12
C ASN A 561 27.26 -51.05 -52.43
N GLN A 562 26.12 -51.62 -52.04
CA GLN A 562 25.78 -53.05 -52.23
C GLN A 562 24.67 -53.29 -53.26
N LEU A 563 24.13 -52.22 -53.87
CA LEU A 563 23.15 -52.32 -54.95
C LEU A 563 23.80 -52.91 -56.21
N LYS A 564 23.10 -53.81 -56.89
CA LYS A 564 23.54 -54.30 -58.20
C LYS A 564 23.25 -53.24 -59.27
N LYS A 565 23.93 -53.33 -60.42
CA LYS A 565 23.69 -52.45 -61.55
C LYS A 565 22.22 -52.56 -62.00
N GLY A 566 21.53 -51.42 -62.10
CA GLY A 566 20.10 -51.35 -62.42
C GLY A 566 19.19 -51.44 -61.20
N GLU A 567 19.72 -51.55 -59.97
CA GLU A 567 18.93 -51.52 -58.74
C GLU A 567 18.93 -50.13 -58.10
N GLY A 568 17.79 -49.76 -57.51
CA GLY A 568 17.63 -48.53 -56.73
C GLY A 568 16.86 -48.77 -55.44
N ILE A 569 17.05 -47.92 -54.44
CA ILE A 569 16.25 -47.95 -53.22
C ILE A 569 14.94 -47.22 -53.48
N TRP A 570 13.83 -47.89 -53.19
CA TRP A 570 12.53 -47.27 -53.19
C TRP A 570 12.42 -46.31 -52.01
N LYS A 571 12.01 -45.06 -52.27
CA LYS A 571 11.98 -43.96 -51.29
C LYS A 571 10.85 -44.10 -50.25
N GLY A 572 10.86 -45.18 -49.48
CA GLY A 572 9.96 -45.43 -48.38
C GLY A 572 10.60 -46.40 -47.39
N GLU A 573 11.31 -45.88 -46.40
CA GLU A 573 11.84 -46.65 -45.27
C GLU A 573 10.73 -46.86 -44.24
N MET A 574 10.13 -48.04 -44.20
CA MET A 574 9.14 -48.38 -43.17
C MET A 574 9.84 -48.64 -41.84
N ASN A 575 9.92 -47.62 -41.02
CA ASN A 575 10.48 -47.73 -39.68
C ASN A 575 9.41 -48.21 -38.69
N LYS A 576 9.78 -49.16 -37.82
CA LYS A 576 8.91 -49.69 -36.77
C LYS A 576 9.63 -49.64 -35.43
N PHE A 577 9.13 -48.81 -34.53
CA PHE A 577 9.68 -48.63 -33.20
C PHE A 577 8.75 -49.25 -32.15
N THR A 578 9.29 -50.20 -31.39
CA THR A 578 8.61 -50.88 -30.30
C THR A 578 9.49 -50.83 -29.06
N ASN A 579 8.95 -51.25 -27.90
CA ASN A 579 9.71 -51.28 -26.66
C ASN A 579 10.94 -52.21 -26.68
N ASP A 580 10.90 -53.22 -27.57
CA ASP A 580 11.91 -54.27 -27.63
C ASP A 580 12.86 -54.10 -28.83
N LYS A 581 12.39 -53.45 -29.90
CA LYS A 581 13.11 -53.35 -31.18
C LYS A 581 12.87 -52.05 -31.91
N MET A 582 13.91 -51.56 -32.58
CA MET A 582 13.87 -50.45 -33.54
C MET A 582 14.26 -50.99 -34.91
N GLU A 583 13.27 -51.25 -35.77
CA GLU A 583 13.45 -51.94 -37.06
C GLU A 583 13.24 -50.98 -38.22
N PHE A 584 13.93 -51.23 -39.34
CA PHE A 584 13.63 -50.62 -40.63
C PHE A 584 13.43 -51.68 -41.70
N GLU A 585 12.58 -51.35 -42.66
CA GLU A 585 12.41 -52.10 -43.89
C GLU A 585 12.34 -51.13 -45.07
N PHE A 586 13.16 -51.35 -46.11
CA PHE A 586 12.99 -50.63 -47.37
C PHE A 586 13.09 -51.58 -48.56
N PHE A 587 12.40 -51.23 -49.63
CA PHE A 587 12.33 -52.06 -50.83
C PHE A 587 13.36 -51.64 -51.87
N ILE A 588 13.78 -52.61 -52.69
CA ILE A 588 14.72 -52.42 -53.80
C ILE A 588 13.94 -52.57 -55.12
N TRP A 589 14.13 -51.63 -56.03
CA TRP A 589 13.58 -51.63 -57.38
C TRP A 589 14.61 -52.07 -58.41
N ASN A 590 14.14 -52.66 -59.50
CA ASN A 590 14.90 -52.85 -60.73
C ASN A 590 14.56 -51.77 -61.76
N GLU A 591 15.52 -51.52 -62.66
CA GLU A 591 15.33 -50.74 -63.88
C GLU A 591 14.27 -51.40 -64.76
N GLY A 592 13.05 -50.83 -64.77
CA GLY A 592 11.88 -51.39 -65.45
C GLY A 592 10.68 -51.68 -64.54
N ASP A 593 10.87 -51.63 -63.21
CA ASP A 593 9.75 -51.66 -62.26
C ASP A 593 8.89 -50.39 -62.45
N GLY A 594 7.59 -50.58 -62.74
CA GLY A 594 6.64 -49.48 -62.80
C GLY A 594 6.33 -48.90 -61.42
N ASN A 595 5.53 -47.83 -61.35
CA ASN A 595 5.34 -47.03 -60.14
C ASN A 595 4.77 -47.74 -58.88
N CYS A 596 4.37 -49.02 -58.94
CA CYS A 596 3.53 -49.62 -57.89
C CYS A 596 4.08 -50.89 -57.22
N CYS A 597 5.12 -51.58 -57.72
CA CYS A 597 5.59 -52.81 -57.07
C CYS A 597 7.11 -53.06 -57.21
N PRO A 598 7.90 -52.93 -56.13
CA PRO A 598 9.31 -53.37 -56.12
C PRO A 598 9.43 -54.86 -56.44
N THR A 599 10.36 -55.25 -57.32
CA THR A 599 10.58 -56.68 -57.64
C THR A 599 11.95 -57.22 -57.22
N ALA A 600 12.91 -56.35 -56.89
CA ALA A 600 14.32 -56.75 -56.72
C ALA A 600 14.66 -57.33 -55.32
N GLY A 601 13.80 -57.08 -54.32
CA GLY A 601 14.04 -57.49 -52.94
C GLY A 601 13.59 -56.44 -51.92
N HIS A 602 13.74 -56.76 -50.65
CA HIS A 602 13.69 -55.78 -49.57
C HIS A 602 14.87 -55.97 -48.62
N VAL A 603 15.23 -54.93 -47.88
CA VAL A 603 16.22 -54.97 -46.82
C VAL A 603 15.49 -54.76 -45.51
N LYS A 604 15.71 -55.67 -44.56
CA LYS A 604 15.30 -55.50 -43.17
C LYS A 604 16.52 -55.34 -42.28
N GLY A 605 16.43 -54.47 -41.29
CA GLY A 605 17.50 -54.26 -40.34
C GLY A 605 17.04 -53.68 -39.02
N GLU A 606 17.97 -53.61 -38.08
CA GLU A 606 17.76 -53.01 -36.77
C GLU A 606 18.65 -51.77 -36.61
N TYR A 607 18.07 -50.73 -36.03
CA TYR A 607 18.80 -49.58 -35.53
C TYR A 607 19.35 -49.88 -34.14
N LYS A 608 20.48 -49.23 -33.81
CA LYS A 608 21.00 -49.16 -32.45
C LYS A 608 21.04 -47.72 -31.96
N LEU A 609 20.81 -47.56 -30.66
CA LEU A 609 21.04 -46.30 -29.96
C LEU A 609 22.53 -46.18 -29.62
N VAL A 610 23.16 -45.06 -29.97
CA VAL A 610 24.56 -44.76 -29.71
C VAL A 610 24.68 -43.42 -29.00
N GLY A 611 25.53 -43.32 -27.98
CA GLY A 611 25.77 -42.08 -27.23
C GLY A 611 25.65 -42.29 -25.72
N GLU A 612 25.85 -41.22 -24.95
CA GLU A 612 25.79 -41.22 -23.49
C GLU A 612 24.88 -40.10 -22.96
N ARG A 613 24.31 -40.34 -21.78
CA ARG A 613 23.57 -39.33 -21.00
C ARG A 613 24.48 -38.66 -19.99
N LYS A 614 24.31 -37.36 -19.81
CA LYS A 614 25.08 -36.56 -18.83
C LYS A 614 24.11 -35.81 -17.92
N PHE A 615 24.40 -35.78 -16.63
CA PHE A 615 23.67 -34.97 -15.65
C PHE A 615 24.54 -33.79 -15.22
N ASP A 616 24.02 -32.57 -15.31
CA ASP A 616 24.65 -31.36 -14.80
C ASP A 616 24.16 -31.11 -13.36
N PRO A 617 24.97 -31.35 -12.31
CA PRO A 617 24.54 -31.20 -10.92
C PRO A 617 24.26 -29.75 -10.54
N ALA A 618 24.91 -28.78 -11.20
CA ALA A 618 24.75 -27.37 -10.90
C ALA A 618 23.42 -26.83 -11.42
N ARG A 619 23.00 -27.30 -12.60
CA ARG A 619 21.70 -26.93 -13.20
C ARG A 619 20.56 -27.86 -12.84
N LYS A 620 20.86 -29.04 -12.28
CA LYS A 620 19.92 -30.14 -12.02
C LYS A 620 19.17 -30.57 -13.28
N THR A 621 19.84 -30.55 -14.43
CA THR A 621 19.27 -30.90 -15.73
C THR A 621 20.04 -32.03 -16.37
N TRP A 622 19.33 -32.89 -17.10
CA TRP A 622 19.95 -33.90 -17.96
C TRP A 622 20.26 -33.36 -19.35
N SER A 623 21.20 -33.97 -20.05
CA SER A 623 21.40 -33.87 -21.49
C SER A 623 21.70 -35.24 -22.09
N ALA A 624 21.36 -35.42 -23.36
CA ALA A 624 21.70 -36.63 -24.11
C ALA A 624 22.24 -36.28 -25.49
N ASP A 625 23.33 -36.95 -25.86
CA ASP A 625 23.92 -36.91 -27.20
C ASP A 625 23.55 -38.17 -28.00
N PHE A 626 22.33 -38.69 -27.81
CA PHE A 626 21.89 -39.92 -28.45
C PHE A 626 21.75 -39.77 -29.96
N ARG A 627 22.11 -40.84 -30.68
CA ARG A 627 21.86 -41.02 -32.10
C ARG A 627 21.33 -42.43 -32.37
N ILE A 628 20.34 -42.52 -33.25
CA ILE A 628 19.82 -43.78 -33.76
C ILE A 628 20.50 -44.02 -35.11
N VAL A 629 21.27 -45.11 -35.22
CA VAL A 629 22.04 -45.43 -36.43
C VAL A 629 21.85 -46.89 -36.84
N PRO A 630 21.93 -47.23 -38.14
CA PRO A 630 21.81 -48.61 -38.60
C PRO A 630 22.88 -49.51 -37.95
N ALA A 631 22.48 -50.65 -37.38
CA ALA A 631 23.38 -51.59 -36.71
C ALA A 631 23.68 -52.82 -37.56
N THR A 632 22.62 -53.44 -38.08
CA THR A 632 22.66 -54.67 -38.88
C THR A 632 21.52 -54.65 -39.87
N TYR A 633 21.69 -55.35 -40.99
CA TYR A 633 20.63 -55.57 -41.97
C TYR A 633 20.87 -56.83 -42.78
N THR A 634 19.83 -57.31 -43.46
CA THR A 634 19.89 -58.45 -44.36
C THR A 634 18.99 -58.19 -45.57
N ARG A 635 19.52 -58.43 -46.77
CA ARG A 635 18.72 -58.42 -48.00
C ARG A 635 17.92 -59.70 -48.10
N MET A 636 16.61 -59.57 -48.29
CA MET A 636 15.67 -60.67 -48.47
C MET A 636 15.06 -60.62 -49.88
N ALA A 637 14.78 -61.81 -50.43
CA ALA A 637 14.01 -61.92 -51.66
C ALA A 637 12.53 -61.60 -51.37
N ILE A 638 11.86 -60.91 -52.29
CA ILE A 638 10.41 -60.74 -52.22
C ILE A 638 9.79 -62.09 -52.60
N GLU A 639 9.07 -62.71 -51.66
CA GLU A 639 8.20 -63.84 -51.98
C GLU A 639 7.08 -63.32 -52.88
N LYS A 640 7.00 -63.83 -54.11
CA LYS A 640 5.82 -63.61 -54.96
C LYS A 640 4.64 -64.29 -54.27
N GLN A 641 3.73 -63.52 -53.67
CA GLN A 641 2.41 -64.01 -53.28
C GLN A 641 1.61 -64.41 -54.51
#